data_AF-A0A839F396-F1
#
_entry.id   AF-A0A839F396-F1
#
_cell.length_a   1.000
_cell.length_b   1.000
_cell.length_c   1.000
_cell.angle_alpha   90.00
_cell.angle_beta   90.00
_cell.angle_gamma   90.00
#
_symmetry.space_group_name_H-M   'P 1'
#
loop_
_entity.id
_entity.type
_entity.pdbx_description
1 polymer ?
#
loop_
_entity_poly.entity_id
_entity_poly.type
_entity_poly.pdbx_seq_one_letter_code
_entity_poly.pdbx_strand_id
1 'polypeptide(L)'
;MLGLFGMLAGASWFLNGPQVQADEGSYLLSAAMIAGRSILPTVDYYSGYSVLLLPAFAFSRDPDAIYHGALLINALMIATVPLALFRLTSSLWPSLETGVRARAALAATCYAPVLVLSQYTMSDNALICLHAWLLAMAASLLRQPRMAAGVTFGAIAGALFLVHPRGLVTATAVLAALSLAAVRLRRIRPAMVLAWVMMFAVSMLHGPLERIAGTLHNMHGGYSPMALLERLASPSAWPWLLSNFVGCTTEAVVASLGLFVIALRCVAAELRADRWSSPSVVLMAAVVAMGAGLFSTAAFFVPPERADQLAYGRYALPALVPLIAAGLVRLQDEAARGRDLLWVFATAVVGVGITALAYEHLPPAAKANWNQINSPLLHLSQQLLPKSSAWMAILACFAGASSIIALAWRGSANRARAAFVVLNLAAFATFSSTTTYPGGRYFTGDRQVVGVARAFADGTSDGLCLDLDPALDGWQRTDLGWRLFPQIANVTNGCVRGVIQRLDAPAPADMRFVAVERPSPLPHSAPLALYVTDGPEVEAFASDHALLSIAALAPLAPADRSAKVTLEQPALRVEAGATLDVRIRVVNGSSLTLATVDPRVSANPILVGAYVESTNGQMNFRASLPRPIAPAQGIEASLQLGPFDQPGRYAIHVGVVQELVAWFDGGVDTTIEVAAGP
;
A
#
# COMPACT_ATOMS: atom_id res chain seq x y z
N MET A 1 12.76 19.67 12.92
CA MET A 1 12.07 19.90 11.65
C MET A 1 13.00 19.56 10.48
N LEU A 2 14.03 20.36 10.17
CA LEU A 2 14.90 20.14 9.00
C LEU A 2 15.54 18.73 8.96
N GLY A 3 16.05 18.23 10.09
CA GLY A 3 16.60 16.86 10.14
C GLY A 3 15.56 15.77 9.85
N LEU A 4 14.33 15.92 10.35
CA LEU A 4 13.25 14.98 10.06
C LEU A 4 12.82 15.07 8.58
N PHE A 5 12.69 16.29 8.06
CA PHE A 5 12.41 16.51 6.63
C PHE A 5 13.49 15.86 5.75
N GLY A 6 14.77 16.12 6.02
CA GLY A 6 15.88 15.55 5.25
C GLY A 6 15.91 14.02 5.32
N MET A 7 15.62 13.43 6.49
CA MET A 7 15.52 11.97 6.63
C MET A 7 14.37 11.40 5.79
N LEU A 8 13.18 11.99 5.87
CA LEU A 8 12.01 11.52 5.13
C LEU A 8 12.16 11.72 3.61
N ALA A 9 12.67 12.88 3.18
CA ALA A 9 12.95 13.16 1.78
C ALA A 9 14.03 12.22 1.21
N GLY A 10 15.08 11.94 1.99
CA GLY A 10 16.12 10.99 1.61
C GLY A 10 15.58 9.56 1.47
N ALA A 11 14.70 9.13 2.37
CA ALA A 11 14.03 7.83 2.27
C ALA A 11 13.14 7.76 1.01
N SER A 12 12.43 8.85 0.68
CA SER A 12 11.52 8.91 -0.47
C SER A 12 12.24 8.83 -1.81
N TRP A 13 13.53 9.16 -1.87
CA TRP A 13 14.34 9.07 -3.08
C TRP A 13 14.53 7.63 -3.59
N PHE A 14 14.39 6.63 -2.72
CA PHE A 14 14.55 5.22 -3.09
C PHE A 14 13.26 4.59 -3.63
N LEU A 15 12.19 5.36 -3.78
CA LEU A 15 10.91 4.90 -4.32
C LEU A 15 10.79 5.27 -5.79
N ASN A 16 10.41 4.31 -6.64
CA ASN A 16 10.34 4.49 -8.09
C ASN A 16 8.90 4.60 -8.61
N GLY A 17 7.95 4.96 -7.75
CA GLY A 17 6.55 5.14 -8.12
C GLY A 17 5.56 4.64 -7.05
N PRO A 18 4.25 4.83 -7.29
CA PRO A 18 3.19 4.39 -6.38
C PRO A 18 3.25 2.89 -6.08
N GLN A 19 3.13 2.58 -4.79
CA GLN A 19 3.14 1.23 -4.24
C GLN A 19 1.72 0.76 -3.84
N VAL A 20 0.83 1.68 -3.49
CA VAL A 20 -0.58 1.44 -3.17
C VAL A 20 -1.44 2.03 -4.27
N GLN A 21 -1.56 1.29 -5.38
CA GLN A 21 -2.08 1.80 -6.65
C GLN A 21 -3.42 2.56 -6.54
N ALA A 22 -4.43 2.04 -5.83
CA ALA A 22 -5.68 2.81 -5.70
C ALA A 22 -5.52 4.05 -4.84
N ASP A 23 -4.95 3.94 -3.63
CA ASP A 23 -4.89 5.10 -2.74
C ASP A 23 -4.00 6.18 -3.38
N GLU A 24 -2.76 5.83 -3.75
CA GLU A 24 -1.80 6.78 -4.30
C GLU A 24 -2.17 7.27 -5.70
N GLY A 25 -2.50 6.35 -6.61
CA GLY A 25 -2.84 6.67 -7.99
C GLY A 25 -4.09 7.52 -8.09
N SER A 26 -5.10 7.30 -7.24
CA SER A 26 -6.31 8.14 -7.24
C SER A 26 -5.99 9.58 -6.88
N TYR A 27 -5.22 9.80 -5.80
CA TYR A 27 -4.86 11.16 -5.40
C TYR A 27 -4.01 11.87 -6.45
N LEU A 28 -3.06 11.16 -7.04
CA LEU A 28 -2.22 11.69 -8.09
C LEU A 28 -3.02 12.00 -9.37
N LEU A 29 -3.91 11.11 -9.80
CA LEU A 29 -4.79 11.37 -10.95
C LEU A 29 -5.76 12.52 -10.69
N SER A 30 -6.32 12.65 -9.48
CA SER A 30 -7.21 13.77 -9.16
C SER A 30 -6.43 15.08 -9.17
N ALA A 31 -5.19 15.07 -8.67
CA ALA A 31 -4.30 16.23 -8.74
C ALA A 31 -3.97 16.58 -10.19
N ALA A 32 -3.73 15.57 -11.02
CA ALA A 32 -3.48 15.75 -12.44
C ALA A 32 -4.69 16.31 -13.18
N MET A 33 -5.91 15.87 -12.85
CA MET A 33 -7.16 16.39 -13.40
C MET A 33 -7.40 17.85 -12.98
N ILE A 34 -7.21 18.17 -11.69
CA ILE A 34 -7.29 19.55 -11.19
C ILE A 34 -6.24 20.44 -11.86
N ALA A 35 -5.04 19.91 -12.12
CA ALA A 35 -3.98 20.60 -12.85
C ALA A 35 -4.26 20.74 -14.36
N GLY A 36 -5.40 20.24 -14.86
CA GLY A 36 -5.75 20.28 -16.29
C GLY A 36 -4.88 19.37 -17.16
N ARG A 37 -4.30 18.34 -16.56
CA ARG A 37 -3.43 17.39 -17.26
C ARG A 37 -4.09 16.06 -17.54
N SER A 38 -5.18 15.73 -16.84
CA SER A 38 -5.91 14.46 -16.98
C SER A 38 -7.33 14.70 -17.44
N ILE A 39 -7.83 13.81 -18.28
CA ILE A 39 -9.26 13.65 -18.54
C ILE A 39 -9.83 12.35 -17.95
N LEU A 40 -8.97 11.50 -17.38
CA LEU A 40 -9.43 10.24 -16.79
C LEU A 40 -10.20 10.51 -15.50
N PRO A 41 -11.44 10.00 -15.39
CA PRO A 41 -12.15 10.03 -14.11
C PRO A 41 -11.38 9.20 -13.09
N THR A 42 -11.36 9.67 -11.85
CA THR A 42 -10.63 9.01 -10.76
C THR A 42 -11.54 8.15 -9.90
N VAL A 43 -10.93 7.32 -9.04
CA VAL A 43 -11.62 6.51 -8.04
C VAL A 43 -12.15 7.38 -6.90
N ASP A 44 -13.05 6.81 -6.09
CA ASP A 44 -13.87 7.40 -5.02
C ASP A 44 -13.11 7.97 -3.81
N TYR A 45 -12.13 8.85 -4.03
CA TYR A 45 -11.45 9.58 -2.96
C TYR A 45 -11.76 11.06 -3.02
N TYR A 46 -11.78 11.70 -1.84
CA TYR A 46 -11.93 13.14 -1.74
C TYR A 46 -10.66 13.85 -2.24
N SER A 47 -10.87 14.94 -2.95
CA SER A 47 -9.82 15.59 -3.74
C SER A 47 -9.03 16.66 -2.98
N GLY A 48 -9.34 16.92 -1.71
CA GLY A 48 -8.66 17.96 -0.92
C GLY A 48 -7.18 17.68 -0.68
N TYR A 49 -6.77 16.41 -0.55
CA TYR A 49 -5.36 16.06 -0.50
C TYR A 49 -4.66 16.33 -1.84
N SER A 50 -5.34 16.02 -2.94
CA SER A 50 -4.82 16.20 -4.30
C SER A 50 -4.50 17.66 -4.64
N VAL A 51 -5.23 18.63 -4.05
CA VAL A 51 -4.90 20.06 -4.14
C VAL A 51 -3.52 20.36 -3.55
N LEU A 52 -3.13 19.68 -2.48
CA LEU A 52 -1.81 19.86 -1.85
C LEU A 52 -0.69 19.34 -2.74
N LEU A 53 -0.97 18.45 -3.70
CA LEU A 53 0.01 17.87 -4.62
C LEU A 53 0.24 18.72 -5.88
N LEU A 54 -0.62 19.72 -6.15
CA LEU A 54 -0.53 20.58 -7.33
C LEU A 54 0.85 21.23 -7.56
N PRO A 55 1.62 21.63 -6.53
CA PRO A 55 2.96 22.14 -6.76
C PRO A 55 3.86 21.16 -7.53
N ALA A 56 3.78 19.86 -7.27
CA ALA A 56 4.59 18.86 -7.99
C ALA A 56 4.26 18.84 -9.49
N PHE A 57 2.97 18.95 -9.83
CA PHE A 57 2.52 19.08 -11.21
C PHE A 57 2.95 20.41 -11.82
N ALA A 58 2.92 21.52 -11.08
CA ALA A 58 3.37 22.81 -11.61
C ALA A 58 4.85 22.78 -12.05
N PHE A 59 5.71 22.02 -11.37
CA PHE A 59 7.15 21.99 -11.63
C PHE A 59 7.64 20.94 -12.65
N SER A 60 6.94 19.83 -12.83
CA SER A 60 7.37 18.77 -13.76
C SER A 60 6.22 18.17 -14.53
N ARG A 61 6.48 17.65 -15.73
CA ARG A 61 5.56 16.78 -16.49
C ARG A 61 5.94 15.30 -16.43
N ASP A 62 7.15 15.01 -15.98
CA ASP A 62 7.65 13.66 -15.79
C ASP A 62 6.95 13.01 -14.57
N PRO A 63 6.25 11.87 -14.74
CA PRO A 63 5.53 11.19 -13.66
C PRO A 63 6.42 10.85 -12.45
N ASP A 64 7.68 10.48 -12.68
CA ASP A 64 8.60 10.10 -11.62
C ASP A 64 8.95 11.33 -10.77
N ALA A 65 9.36 12.44 -11.41
CA ALA A 65 9.59 13.71 -10.74
C ALA A 65 8.32 14.25 -10.02
N ILE A 66 7.13 14.07 -10.60
CA ILE A 66 5.86 14.44 -9.94
C ILE A 66 5.66 13.59 -8.68
N TYR A 67 5.88 12.28 -8.76
CA TYR A 67 5.75 11.38 -7.61
C TYR A 67 6.72 11.75 -6.48
N HIS A 68 8.00 11.97 -6.78
CA HIS A 68 8.98 12.44 -5.79
C HIS A 68 8.61 13.81 -5.23
N GLY A 69 8.10 14.72 -6.06
CA GLY A 69 7.57 16.01 -5.62
C GLY A 69 6.41 15.86 -4.62
N ALA A 70 5.48 14.93 -4.86
CA ALA A 70 4.39 14.61 -3.95
C ALA A 70 4.89 14.02 -2.62
N LEU A 71 5.89 13.12 -2.65
CA LEU A 71 6.53 12.59 -1.44
C LEU A 71 7.27 13.68 -0.66
N LEU A 72 7.91 14.64 -1.34
CA LEU A 72 8.56 15.78 -0.69
C LEU A 72 7.53 16.67 0.05
N ILE A 73 6.36 16.87 -0.55
CA ILE A 73 5.24 17.58 0.08
C ILE A 73 4.77 16.83 1.34
N ASN A 74 4.66 15.50 1.29
CA ASN A 74 4.35 14.69 2.48
C ASN A 74 5.43 14.83 3.58
N ALA A 75 6.70 14.72 3.21
CA ALA A 75 7.82 14.90 4.13
C ALA A 75 7.76 16.29 4.81
N LEU A 76 7.43 17.34 4.06
CA LEU A 76 7.25 18.69 4.60
C LEU A 76 6.08 18.77 5.57
N MET A 77 4.92 18.20 5.23
CA MET A 77 3.76 18.16 6.11
C MET A 77 4.10 17.47 7.45
N ILE A 78 4.67 16.26 7.38
CA ILE A 78 5.05 15.49 8.57
C ILE A 78 6.14 16.20 9.38
N ALA A 79 7.08 16.90 8.73
CA ALA A 79 8.12 17.66 9.43
C ALA A 79 7.57 18.84 10.27
N THR A 80 6.33 19.29 10.00
CA THR A 80 5.67 20.33 10.80
C THR A 80 4.93 19.78 12.03
N VAL A 81 4.63 18.47 12.07
CA VAL A 81 3.91 17.81 13.18
C VAL A 81 4.60 18.02 14.53
N PRO A 82 5.94 17.91 14.68
CA PRO A 82 6.61 18.19 15.95
C PRO A 82 6.37 19.62 16.45
N LEU A 83 6.21 20.59 15.56
CA LEU A 83 5.94 21.98 15.94
C LEU A 83 4.51 22.13 16.46
N ALA A 84 3.53 21.51 15.79
CA ALA A 84 2.14 21.47 16.25
C ALA A 84 2.04 20.81 17.64
N LEU A 85 2.70 19.66 17.82
CA LEU A 85 2.73 18.93 19.07
C LEU A 85 3.49 19.68 20.18
N PHE A 86 4.58 20.38 19.86
CA PHE A 86 5.29 21.24 20.82
C PHE A 86 4.42 22.39 21.29
N ARG A 87 3.67 23.03 20.37
CA ARG A 87 2.72 24.09 20.71
C ARG A 87 1.56 23.56 21.56
N LEU A 88 1.03 22.40 21.21
CA LEU A 88 -0.01 21.71 21.96
C LEU A 88 0.46 21.42 23.39
N THR A 89 1.57 20.69 23.55
CA THR A 89 2.13 20.33 24.86
C THR A 89 2.52 21.56 25.69
N SER A 90 3.00 22.65 25.08
CA SER A 90 3.28 23.92 25.77
C SER A 90 2.02 24.61 26.27
N SER A 91 0.90 24.40 25.58
CA SER A 91 -0.40 24.92 25.98
C SER A 91 -1.00 24.10 27.12
N LEU A 92 -0.87 22.77 27.07
CA LEU A 92 -1.40 21.82 28.05
C LEU A 92 -0.61 21.83 29.36
N TRP A 93 0.71 21.84 29.28
CA TRP A 93 1.61 21.74 30.44
C TRP A 93 2.67 22.85 30.42
N PRO A 94 2.28 24.10 30.69
CA PRO A 94 3.20 25.24 30.64
C PRO A 94 4.33 25.16 31.67
N SER A 95 4.11 24.49 32.80
CA SER A 95 5.10 24.33 33.89
C SER A 95 6.24 23.37 33.57
N LEU A 96 6.10 22.53 32.54
CA LEU A 96 7.17 21.60 32.16
C LEU A 96 8.30 22.32 31.41
N GLU A 97 9.51 21.79 31.56
CA GLU A 97 10.69 22.24 30.84
C GLU A 97 10.45 22.19 29.32
N THR A 98 10.87 23.23 28.61
CA THR A 98 10.78 23.31 27.15
C THR A 98 11.45 22.13 26.46
N GLY A 99 12.61 21.68 26.94
CA GLY A 99 13.31 20.52 26.39
C GLY A 99 12.49 19.23 26.48
N VAL A 100 11.77 19.02 27.57
CA VAL A 100 10.89 17.84 27.76
C VAL A 100 9.77 17.83 26.72
N ARG A 101 9.10 18.96 26.52
CA ARG A 101 8.02 19.10 25.54
C ARG A 101 8.51 18.90 24.11
N ALA A 102 9.65 19.50 23.76
CA ALA A 102 10.24 19.38 22.44
C ALA A 102 10.65 17.93 22.12
N ARG A 103 11.31 17.24 23.07
CA ARG A 103 11.68 15.83 22.92
C ARG A 103 10.46 14.92 22.81
N ALA A 104 9.40 15.15 23.58
CA ALA A 104 8.17 14.35 23.50
C ALA A 104 7.45 14.55 22.15
N ALA A 105 7.37 15.80 21.67
CA ALA A 105 6.80 16.12 20.38
C ALA A 105 7.56 15.48 19.22
N LEU A 106 8.89 15.58 19.21
CA LEU A 106 9.73 14.93 18.20
C LEU A 106 9.60 13.41 18.25
N ALA A 107 9.66 12.82 19.44
CA ALA A 107 9.55 11.37 19.61
C ALA A 107 8.20 10.84 19.13
N ALA A 108 7.09 11.53 19.42
CA ALA A 108 5.76 11.14 18.93
C ALA A 108 5.66 11.13 17.40
N THR A 109 6.35 12.05 16.70
CA THR A 109 6.38 12.07 15.23
C THR A 109 7.25 10.95 14.65
N CYS A 110 8.23 10.44 15.40
CA CYS A 110 9.05 9.29 14.99
C CYS A 110 8.31 7.96 15.12
N TYR A 111 7.00 7.97 15.35
CA TYR A 111 6.15 6.78 15.41
C TYR A 111 6.12 6.06 14.05
N ALA A 112 6.41 4.76 14.03
CA ALA A 112 6.72 4.02 12.80
C ALA A 112 5.63 4.12 11.72
N PRO A 113 4.32 3.97 12.02
CA PRO A 113 3.28 4.15 11.01
C PRO A 113 3.23 5.54 10.39
N VAL A 114 3.60 6.59 11.13
CA VAL A 114 3.71 7.96 10.58
C VAL A 114 4.87 8.03 9.59
N LEU A 115 6.01 7.45 9.95
CA LEU A 115 7.18 7.39 9.07
C LEU A 115 6.90 6.55 7.82
N VAL A 116 6.28 5.38 7.97
CA VAL A 116 5.86 4.53 6.85
C VAL A 116 4.93 5.29 5.91
N LEU A 117 3.83 5.86 6.41
CA LEU A 117 2.85 6.56 5.56
C LEU A 117 3.41 7.82 4.88
N SER A 118 4.43 8.45 5.46
CA SER A 118 5.12 9.58 4.80
C SER A 118 5.78 9.22 3.48
N GLN A 119 5.99 7.92 3.24
CA GLN A 119 6.59 7.36 2.03
C GLN A 119 5.54 6.95 0.98
N TYR A 120 4.28 7.32 1.16
CA TYR A 120 3.21 7.06 0.20
C TYR A 120 2.41 8.34 -0.07
N THR A 121 1.97 8.57 -1.30
CA THR A 121 1.13 9.72 -1.67
C THR A 121 -0.33 9.55 -1.22
N MET A 122 -0.52 9.52 0.10
CA MET A 122 -1.81 9.27 0.75
C MET A 122 -2.27 10.44 1.61
N SER A 123 -3.60 10.62 1.67
CA SER A 123 -4.26 11.68 2.46
C SER A 123 -3.99 11.63 3.96
N ASP A 124 -3.62 10.46 4.51
CA ASP A 124 -3.29 10.30 5.92
C ASP A 124 -2.17 11.26 6.37
N ASN A 125 -1.22 11.61 5.48
CA ASN A 125 -0.18 12.60 5.78
C ASN A 125 -0.76 14.00 6.09
N ALA A 126 -1.73 14.45 5.29
CA ALA A 126 -2.43 15.69 5.53
C ALA A 126 -3.33 15.59 6.76
N LEU A 127 -4.03 14.46 6.97
CA LEU A 127 -4.87 14.26 8.15
C LEU A 127 -4.05 14.31 9.46
N ILE A 128 -2.90 13.64 9.53
CA ILE A 128 -2.01 13.67 10.71
C ILE A 128 -1.55 15.10 11.00
N CYS A 129 -1.08 15.81 9.96
CA CYS A 129 -0.62 17.19 10.07
C CYS A 129 -1.73 18.14 10.54
N LEU A 130 -2.86 18.16 9.82
CA LEU A 130 -3.99 19.04 10.10
C LEU A 130 -4.62 18.74 11.45
N HIS A 131 -4.73 17.46 11.86
CA HIS A 131 -5.30 17.11 13.16
C HIS A 131 -4.40 17.55 14.32
N ALA A 132 -3.08 17.40 14.19
CA ALA A 132 -2.14 17.92 15.20
C ALA A 132 -2.25 19.45 15.33
N TRP A 133 -2.34 20.17 14.21
CA TRP A 133 -2.55 21.62 14.21
C TRP A 133 -3.94 22.02 14.73
N LEU A 134 -4.98 21.25 14.44
CA LEU A 134 -6.34 21.45 14.96
C LEU A 134 -6.33 21.46 16.49
N LEU A 135 -5.71 20.47 17.13
CA LEU A 135 -5.64 20.41 18.60
C LEU A 135 -4.75 21.52 19.18
N ALA A 136 -3.65 21.87 18.51
CA ALA A 136 -2.82 23.01 18.93
C ALA A 136 -3.59 24.34 18.86
N MET A 137 -4.45 24.52 17.85
CA MET A 137 -5.35 25.67 17.71
C MET A 137 -6.50 25.61 18.71
N ALA A 138 -7.05 24.44 19.01
CA ALA A 138 -8.05 24.24 20.06
C ALA A 138 -7.53 24.74 21.42
N ALA A 139 -6.32 24.33 21.79
CA ALA A 139 -5.67 24.78 23.01
C ALA A 139 -5.44 26.30 23.01
N SER A 140 -5.03 26.86 21.87
CA SER A 140 -4.85 28.31 21.69
C SER A 140 -6.19 29.06 21.87
N LEU A 141 -7.28 28.55 21.28
CA LEU A 141 -8.61 29.14 21.31
C LEU A 141 -9.20 29.16 22.73
N LEU A 142 -9.02 28.09 23.50
CA LEU A 142 -9.47 28.02 24.89
C LEU A 142 -8.69 28.96 25.81
N ARG A 143 -7.36 29.07 25.61
CA ARG A 143 -6.51 29.98 26.40
C ARG A 143 -6.73 31.45 26.05
N GLN A 144 -6.74 31.77 24.75
CA GLN A 144 -6.87 33.12 24.22
C GLN A 144 -7.80 33.12 23.00
N PRO A 145 -9.08 33.47 23.19
CA PRO A 145 -10.15 33.31 22.19
C PRO A 145 -10.14 34.39 21.10
N ARG A 146 -9.01 34.53 20.39
CA ARG A 146 -8.86 35.53 19.33
C ARG A 146 -9.69 35.09 18.11
N MET A 147 -10.33 36.03 17.42
CA MET A 147 -11.10 35.74 16.20
C MET A 147 -10.23 35.01 15.16
N ALA A 148 -8.99 35.44 14.97
CA ALA A 148 -8.03 34.77 14.07
C ALA A 148 -7.78 33.30 14.45
N ALA A 149 -7.77 32.96 15.75
CA ALA A 149 -7.65 31.57 16.19
C ALA A 149 -8.91 30.77 15.86
N GLY A 150 -10.10 31.39 16.00
CA GLY A 150 -11.38 30.80 15.56
C GLY A 150 -11.41 30.53 14.06
N VAL A 151 -11.01 31.52 13.24
CA VAL A 151 -10.90 31.36 11.78
C VAL A 151 -9.95 30.23 11.41
N THR A 152 -8.73 30.26 11.97
CA THR A 152 -7.69 29.26 11.66
C THR A 152 -8.13 27.87 12.09
N PHE A 153 -8.71 27.72 13.28
CA PHE A 153 -9.26 26.45 13.76
C PHE A 153 -10.36 25.94 12.82
N GLY A 154 -11.34 26.78 12.49
CA GLY A 154 -12.45 26.41 11.61
C GLY A 154 -11.97 26.03 10.21
N ALA A 155 -11.03 26.78 9.64
CA ALA A 155 -10.45 26.48 8.34
C ALA A 155 -9.71 25.13 8.33
N ILE A 156 -8.93 24.82 9.36
CA ILE A 156 -8.27 23.50 9.50
C ILE A 156 -9.32 22.38 9.65
N ALA A 157 -10.36 22.60 10.44
CA ALA A 157 -11.46 21.64 10.62
C ALA A 157 -12.20 21.35 9.30
N GLY A 158 -12.48 22.38 8.49
CA GLY A 158 -13.06 22.20 7.16
C GLY A 158 -12.09 21.53 6.18
N ALA A 159 -10.80 21.89 6.22
CA ALA A 159 -9.77 21.25 5.40
C ALA A 159 -9.61 19.75 5.68
N LEU A 160 -9.75 19.32 6.94
CA LEU A 160 -9.79 17.90 7.28
C LEU A 160 -10.92 17.17 6.53
N PHE A 161 -12.11 17.76 6.45
CA PHE A 161 -13.21 17.19 5.66
C PHE A 161 -12.89 17.15 4.17
N LEU A 162 -12.33 18.22 3.59
CA LEU A 162 -11.94 18.25 2.18
C LEU A 162 -10.91 17.16 1.85
N VAL A 163 -9.99 16.86 2.77
CA VAL A 163 -8.97 15.83 2.60
C VAL A 163 -9.58 14.42 2.64
N HIS A 164 -10.51 14.16 3.55
CA HIS A 164 -11.15 12.85 3.69
C HIS A 164 -12.43 12.94 4.54
N PRO A 165 -13.50 12.14 4.27
CA PRO A 165 -14.70 12.10 5.12
C PRO A 165 -14.44 11.77 6.60
N ARG A 166 -13.41 10.97 6.92
CA ARG A 166 -12.99 10.69 8.31
C ARG A 166 -12.49 11.94 9.04
N GLY A 167 -11.95 12.91 8.29
CA GLY A 167 -11.58 14.21 8.82
C GLY A 167 -12.77 14.95 9.42
N LEU A 168 -13.96 14.84 8.83
CA LEU A 168 -15.20 15.43 9.39
C LEU A 168 -15.57 14.79 10.73
N VAL A 169 -15.48 13.47 10.85
CA VAL A 169 -15.79 12.75 12.10
C VAL A 169 -14.90 13.26 13.24
N THR A 170 -13.59 13.33 13.00
CA THR A 170 -12.63 13.79 14.01
C THR A 170 -12.75 15.29 14.29
N ALA A 171 -12.93 16.13 13.27
CA ALA A 171 -13.07 17.58 13.43
C ALA A 171 -14.36 17.94 14.20
N THR A 172 -15.48 17.30 13.87
CA THR A 172 -16.77 17.51 14.54
C THR A 172 -16.70 17.04 15.99
N ALA A 173 -16.06 15.90 16.27
CA ALA A 173 -15.82 15.43 17.63
C ALA A 173 -15.04 16.45 18.48
N VAL A 174 -13.97 17.02 17.94
CA VAL A 174 -13.20 18.07 18.62
C VAL A 174 -14.06 19.31 18.84
N LEU A 175 -14.74 19.81 17.81
CA LEU A 175 -15.54 21.03 17.89
C LEU A 175 -16.75 20.89 18.82
N ALA A 176 -17.38 19.72 18.87
CA ALA A 176 -18.44 19.41 19.82
C ALA A 176 -17.93 19.41 21.26
N ALA A 177 -16.78 18.78 21.53
CA ALA A 177 -16.16 18.78 22.86
C ALA A 177 -15.81 20.20 23.33
N LEU A 178 -15.26 21.04 22.42
CA LEU A 178 -14.97 22.44 22.71
C LEU A 178 -16.23 23.27 22.94
N SER A 179 -17.29 23.04 22.15
CA SER A 179 -18.56 23.75 22.28
C SER A 179 -19.24 23.40 23.60
N LEU A 180 -19.26 22.11 23.98
CA LEU A 180 -19.78 21.66 25.26
C LEU A 180 -19.01 22.29 26.44
N ALA A 181 -17.68 22.31 26.36
CA ALA A 181 -16.86 22.99 27.36
C ALA A 181 -17.12 24.49 27.40
N ALA A 182 -17.28 25.16 26.26
CA ALA A 182 -17.60 26.58 26.20
C ALA A 182 -18.95 26.89 26.83
N VAL A 183 -19.97 26.06 26.59
CA VAL A 183 -21.30 26.16 27.22
C VAL A 183 -21.18 25.94 28.73
N ARG A 184 -20.53 24.85 29.16
CA ARG A 184 -20.40 24.50 30.58
C ARG A 184 -19.61 25.53 31.38
N LEU A 185 -18.57 26.11 30.78
CA LEU A 185 -17.77 27.19 31.37
C LEU A 185 -18.42 28.57 31.19
N ARG A 186 -19.58 28.68 30.53
CA ARG A 186 -20.27 29.94 30.18
C ARG A 186 -19.35 30.94 29.47
N ARG A 187 -18.50 30.42 28.58
CA ARG A 187 -17.48 31.16 27.80
C ARG A 187 -17.70 30.99 26.30
N ILE A 188 -18.96 31.02 25.84
CA ILE A 188 -19.27 31.09 24.41
C ILE A 188 -18.79 32.46 23.92
N ARG A 189 -17.91 32.45 22.91
CA ARG A 189 -17.25 33.66 22.39
C ARG A 189 -17.40 33.72 20.88
N PRO A 190 -17.35 34.92 20.27
CA PRO A 190 -17.45 35.08 18.81
C PRO A 190 -16.47 34.19 18.03
N ALA A 191 -15.28 33.94 18.57
CA ALA A 191 -14.30 33.05 17.97
C ALA A 191 -14.78 31.59 17.80
N MET A 192 -15.68 31.10 18.67
CA MET A 192 -16.26 29.75 18.54
C MET A 192 -17.32 29.70 17.44
N VAL A 193 -18.15 30.74 17.31
CA VAL A 193 -19.10 30.87 16.20
C VAL A 193 -18.34 30.95 14.88
N LEU A 194 -17.27 31.74 14.84
CA LEU A 194 -16.42 31.87 13.66
C LEU A 194 -15.71 30.56 13.30
N ALA A 195 -15.34 29.73 14.27
CA ALA A 195 -14.84 28.39 14.02
C ALA A 195 -15.87 27.51 13.28
N TRP A 196 -17.13 27.49 13.72
CA TRP A 196 -18.21 26.78 13.03
C TRP A 196 -18.46 27.32 11.62
N VAL A 197 -18.57 28.65 11.47
CA VAL A 197 -18.80 29.31 10.19
C VAL A 197 -17.67 28.99 9.21
N MET A 198 -16.41 29.07 9.65
CA MET A 198 -15.27 28.78 8.77
C MET A 198 -15.13 27.30 8.43
N MET A 199 -15.43 26.39 9.38
CA MET A 199 -15.48 24.96 9.07
C MET A 199 -16.51 24.69 7.98
N PHE A 200 -17.73 25.22 8.12
CA PHE A 200 -18.77 25.08 7.12
C PHE A 200 -18.37 25.69 5.78
N ALA A 201 -17.87 26.94 5.78
CA ALA A 201 -17.48 27.65 4.56
C ALA A 201 -16.38 26.91 3.78
N VAL A 202 -15.36 26.38 4.46
CA VAL A 202 -14.31 25.59 3.80
C VAL A 202 -14.87 24.24 3.34
N SER A 203 -15.71 23.57 4.14
CA SER A 203 -16.33 22.30 3.74
C SER A 203 -17.23 22.42 2.51
N MET A 204 -17.85 23.58 2.27
CA MET A 204 -18.65 23.84 1.06
C MET A 204 -17.83 23.80 -0.23
N LEU A 205 -16.49 23.88 -0.15
CA LEU A 205 -15.61 23.72 -1.31
C LEU A 205 -15.52 22.27 -1.82
N HIS A 206 -15.99 21.28 -1.04
CA HIS A 206 -15.94 19.88 -1.43
C HIS A 206 -16.64 19.63 -2.77
N GLY A 207 -17.92 20.04 -2.91
CA GLY A 207 -18.68 19.80 -4.13
C GLY A 207 -18.05 20.40 -5.40
N PRO A 208 -17.66 21.69 -5.42
CA PRO A 208 -16.91 22.27 -6.52
C PRO A 208 -15.59 21.55 -6.81
N LEU A 209 -14.83 21.17 -5.77
CA LEU A 209 -13.54 20.52 -5.93
C LEU A 209 -13.69 19.11 -6.55
N GLU A 210 -14.64 18.30 -6.06
CA GLU A 210 -14.92 16.98 -6.62
C GLU A 210 -15.44 17.04 -8.07
N ARG A 211 -16.14 18.13 -8.45
CA ARG A 211 -16.50 18.35 -9.87
C ARG A 211 -15.28 18.60 -10.73
N ILE A 212 -14.34 19.42 -10.27
CA ILE A 212 -13.10 19.72 -11.00
C ILE A 212 -12.24 18.45 -11.10
N ALA A 213 -12.21 17.64 -10.04
CA ALA A 213 -11.46 16.39 -10.00
C ALA A 213 -12.16 15.19 -10.67
N GLY A 214 -13.35 15.37 -11.24
CA GLY A 214 -14.09 14.31 -11.94
C GLY A 214 -14.62 13.16 -11.07
N THR A 215 -14.66 13.33 -9.75
CA THR A 215 -15.04 12.28 -8.77
C THR A 215 -16.52 12.27 -8.43
N LEU A 216 -17.27 13.35 -8.72
CA LEU A 216 -18.64 13.54 -8.24
C LEU A 216 -19.63 12.44 -8.68
N HIS A 217 -19.36 11.75 -9.80
CA HIS A 217 -20.25 10.74 -10.35
C HIS A 217 -20.10 9.35 -9.70
N ASN A 218 -18.99 9.08 -9.00
CA ASN A 218 -18.63 7.71 -8.62
C ASN A 218 -18.84 7.36 -7.15
N MET A 219 -19.20 8.32 -6.26
CA MET A 219 -19.31 8.13 -4.78
C MET A 219 -20.33 7.08 -4.25
N HIS A 220 -20.81 6.15 -5.06
CA HIS A 220 -21.91 5.24 -4.77
C HIS A 220 -21.50 3.93 -4.05
N GLY A 221 -20.21 3.61 -3.85
CA GLY A 221 -19.81 2.25 -3.46
C GLY A 221 -19.75 1.92 -1.95
N GLY A 222 -19.13 2.76 -1.12
CA GLY A 222 -18.76 2.36 0.25
C GLY A 222 -18.93 3.41 1.35
N TYR A 223 -19.03 4.69 0.99
CA TYR A 223 -19.10 5.80 1.95
C TYR A 223 -20.52 6.34 2.16
N SER A 224 -21.55 5.64 1.67
CA SER A 224 -22.94 6.03 1.86
C SER A 224 -23.32 5.97 3.34
N PRO A 225 -23.75 7.09 3.96
CA PRO A 225 -24.25 7.08 5.33
C PRO A 225 -25.45 6.14 5.51
N MET A 226 -26.28 5.99 4.48
CA MET A 226 -27.41 5.07 4.50
C MET A 226 -26.95 3.61 4.51
N ALA A 227 -25.96 3.25 3.69
CA ALA A 227 -25.41 1.90 3.71
C ALA A 227 -24.77 1.57 5.07
N LEU A 228 -24.11 2.54 5.71
CA LEU A 228 -23.60 2.39 7.07
C LEU A 228 -24.72 2.17 8.09
N LEU A 229 -25.80 2.95 8.03
CA LEU A 229 -26.96 2.79 8.91
C LEU A 229 -27.64 1.43 8.72
N GLU A 230 -27.80 0.98 7.48
CA GLU A 230 -28.36 -0.34 7.15
C GLU A 230 -27.49 -1.47 7.70
N ARG A 231 -26.15 -1.39 7.55
CA ARG A 231 -25.22 -2.34 8.16
C ARG A 231 -25.35 -2.37 9.67
N LEU A 232 -25.38 -1.20 10.32
CA LEU A 232 -25.47 -1.09 11.78
C LEU A 232 -26.84 -1.50 12.34
N ALA A 233 -27.90 -1.40 11.54
CA ALA A 233 -29.23 -1.87 11.90
C ALA A 233 -29.32 -3.40 11.95
N SER A 234 -28.40 -4.12 11.28
CA SER A 234 -28.36 -5.58 11.31
C SER A 234 -27.85 -6.11 12.66
N PRO A 235 -28.59 -6.99 13.37
CA PRO A 235 -28.12 -7.62 14.61
C PRO A 235 -26.80 -8.40 14.44
N SER A 236 -26.58 -9.00 13.27
CA SER A 236 -25.36 -9.77 12.97
C SER A 236 -24.11 -8.88 12.81
N ALA A 237 -24.28 -7.57 12.66
CA ALA A 237 -23.18 -6.63 12.54
C ALA A 237 -22.48 -6.35 13.88
N TRP A 238 -23.19 -6.46 15.01
CA TRP A 238 -22.68 -6.04 16.31
C TRP A 238 -21.49 -6.85 16.84
N PRO A 239 -21.44 -8.19 16.72
CA PRO A 239 -20.25 -8.96 17.09
C PRO A 239 -19.02 -8.54 16.29
N TRP A 240 -19.17 -8.28 15.00
CA TRP A 240 -18.09 -7.80 14.13
C TRP A 240 -17.69 -6.37 14.45
N LEU A 241 -18.64 -5.47 14.66
CA LEU A 241 -18.37 -4.10 15.07
C LEU A 241 -17.56 -4.06 16.36
N LEU A 242 -17.97 -4.84 17.37
CA LEU A 242 -17.26 -4.93 18.64
C LEU A 242 -15.86 -5.51 18.45
N SER A 243 -15.74 -6.60 17.68
CA SER A 243 -14.45 -7.24 17.38
C SER A 243 -13.50 -6.30 16.65
N ASN A 244 -13.97 -5.60 15.61
CA ASN A 244 -13.21 -4.60 14.87
C ASN A 244 -12.81 -3.42 15.76
N PHE A 245 -13.71 -2.94 16.62
CA PHE A 245 -13.42 -1.84 17.52
C PHE A 245 -12.34 -2.23 18.54
N VAL A 246 -12.44 -3.43 19.11
CA VAL A 246 -11.42 -3.97 20.02
C VAL A 246 -10.11 -4.19 19.28
N GLY A 247 -10.12 -4.75 18.06
CA GLY A 247 -8.91 -4.98 17.28
C GLY A 247 -8.22 -3.68 16.84
N CYS A 248 -8.97 -2.68 16.38
CA CYS A 248 -8.42 -1.35 16.07
C CYS A 248 -7.86 -0.65 17.33
N THR A 249 -8.52 -0.81 18.48
CA THR A 249 -8.02 -0.31 19.77
C THR A 249 -6.75 -1.04 20.18
N THR A 250 -6.71 -2.36 20.00
CA THR A 250 -5.54 -3.20 20.27
C THR A 250 -4.38 -2.76 19.41
N GLU A 251 -4.61 -2.49 18.12
CA GLU A 251 -3.58 -1.95 17.25
C GLU A 251 -3.07 -0.60 17.74
N ALA A 252 -3.95 0.33 18.14
CA ALA A 252 -3.51 1.60 18.72
C ALA A 252 -2.65 1.42 19.99
N VAL A 253 -2.96 0.43 20.83
CA VAL A 253 -2.17 0.09 22.03
C VAL A 253 -0.83 -0.53 21.65
N VAL A 254 -0.82 -1.54 20.79
CA VAL A 254 0.37 -2.30 20.39
C VAL A 254 1.32 -1.39 19.63
N ALA A 255 0.81 -0.71 18.60
CA ALA A 255 1.60 0.13 17.74
C ALA A 255 2.20 1.32 18.52
N SER A 256 1.45 1.92 19.46
CA SER A 256 1.99 2.98 20.33
C SER A 256 2.88 2.50 21.48
N LEU A 257 3.17 1.19 21.57
CA LEU A 257 3.92 0.58 22.68
C LEU A 257 3.31 0.93 24.06
N GLY A 258 1.98 0.98 24.12
CA GLY A 258 1.21 1.28 25.34
C GLY A 258 1.05 2.77 25.66
N LEU A 259 1.72 3.68 24.96
CA LEU A 259 1.64 5.12 25.26
C LEU A 259 0.22 5.67 25.10
N PHE A 260 -0.59 5.08 24.24
CA PHE A 260 -2.02 5.39 24.14
C PHE A 260 -2.76 5.18 25.47
N VAL A 261 -2.54 4.05 26.15
CA VAL A 261 -3.15 3.76 27.46
C VAL A 261 -2.70 4.75 28.52
N ILE A 262 -1.40 5.09 28.53
CA ILE A 262 -0.84 6.09 29.45
C ILE A 262 -1.50 7.46 29.21
N ALA A 263 -1.72 7.84 27.95
CA ALA A 263 -2.41 9.07 27.59
C ALA A 263 -3.86 9.09 28.08
N LEU A 264 -4.62 8.00 27.88
CA LEU A 264 -5.99 7.87 28.40
C LEU A 264 -6.05 8.04 29.92
N ARG A 265 -5.08 7.47 30.64
CA ARG A 265 -4.99 7.63 32.09
C ARG A 265 -4.63 9.05 32.50
N CYS A 266 -3.77 9.73 31.74
CA CYS A 266 -3.51 11.15 31.92
C CYS A 266 -4.80 11.96 31.78
N VAL A 267 -5.60 11.72 30.73
CA VAL A 267 -6.89 12.39 30.53
C VAL A 267 -7.84 12.11 31.69
N ALA A 268 -7.95 10.86 32.12
CA ALA A 268 -8.81 10.48 33.24
C ALA A 268 -8.39 11.15 34.56
N ALA A 269 -7.08 11.31 34.82
CA ALA A 269 -6.59 11.99 36.01
C ALA A 269 -6.93 13.50 35.96
N GLU A 270 -6.75 14.13 34.81
CA GLU A 270 -7.07 15.55 34.58
C GLU A 270 -8.58 15.83 34.69
N LEU A 271 -9.43 14.89 34.28
CA LEU A 271 -10.89 14.99 34.43
C LEU A 271 -11.34 14.79 35.88
N ARG A 272 -10.76 13.82 36.60
CA ARG A 272 -11.09 13.55 38.01
C ARG A 272 -10.68 14.66 38.96
N ALA A 273 -9.68 15.46 38.59
CA ALA A 273 -9.32 16.66 39.34
C ALA A 273 -10.40 17.76 39.28
N ASP A 274 -11.53 17.52 38.58
CA ASP A 274 -12.73 18.36 38.41
C ASP A 274 -12.45 19.83 38.07
N ARG A 275 -11.41 20.07 37.27
CA ARG A 275 -10.97 21.43 36.95
C ARG A 275 -11.48 21.98 35.63
N TRP A 276 -12.22 21.20 34.81
CA TRP A 276 -12.65 21.54 33.43
C TRP A 276 -11.69 22.51 32.74
N SER A 277 -10.40 22.22 32.90
CA SER A 277 -9.34 23.17 32.58
C SER A 277 -9.15 23.16 31.07
N SER A 278 -8.55 24.21 30.52
CA SER A 278 -8.21 24.22 29.09
C SER A 278 -7.42 22.95 28.68
N PRO A 279 -6.44 22.46 29.48
CA PRO A 279 -5.80 21.19 29.23
C PRO A 279 -6.75 19.98 29.20
N SER A 280 -7.58 19.81 30.24
CA SER A 280 -8.50 18.66 30.37
C SER A 280 -9.48 18.58 29.19
N VAL A 281 -10.00 19.73 28.75
CA VAL A 281 -10.94 19.81 27.62
C VAL A 281 -10.29 19.41 26.29
N VAL A 282 -9.07 19.88 26.02
CA VAL A 282 -8.37 19.54 24.76
C VAL A 282 -7.98 18.06 24.74
N LEU A 283 -7.52 17.52 25.86
CA LEU A 283 -7.21 16.11 25.99
C LEU A 283 -8.46 15.24 25.82
N MET A 284 -9.59 15.65 26.42
CA MET A 284 -10.87 14.98 26.22
C MET A 284 -11.28 15.04 24.74
N ALA A 285 -11.15 16.20 24.08
CA ALA A 285 -11.44 16.35 22.66
C ALA A 285 -10.59 15.40 21.78
N ALA A 286 -9.31 15.25 22.09
CA ALA A 286 -8.42 14.29 21.41
C ALA A 286 -8.87 12.84 21.61
N VAL A 287 -9.28 12.46 22.83
CA VAL A 287 -9.80 11.11 23.13
C VAL A 287 -11.13 10.85 22.43
N VAL A 288 -12.06 11.81 22.42
CA VAL A 288 -13.35 11.68 21.72
C VAL A 288 -13.11 11.57 20.21
N ALA A 289 -12.20 12.36 19.64
CA ALA A 289 -11.84 12.26 18.23
C ALA A 289 -11.23 10.89 17.88
N MET A 290 -10.34 10.37 18.74
CA MET A 290 -9.78 9.03 18.61
C MET A 290 -10.87 7.95 18.67
N GLY A 291 -11.76 8.00 19.66
CA GLY A 291 -12.87 7.06 19.80
C GLY A 291 -13.82 7.09 18.61
N ALA A 292 -14.14 8.27 18.10
CA ALA A 292 -14.98 8.44 16.91
C ALA A 292 -14.29 7.90 15.64
N GLY A 293 -12.99 8.12 15.49
CA GLY A 293 -12.20 7.55 14.39
C GLY A 293 -12.13 6.02 14.44
N LEU A 294 -11.86 5.45 15.62
CA LEU A 294 -11.87 4.00 15.84
C LEU A 294 -13.24 3.39 15.56
N PHE A 295 -14.31 4.00 16.06
CA PHE A 295 -15.68 3.54 15.83
C PHE A 295 -16.05 3.60 14.34
N SER A 296 -15.77 4.72 13.68
CA SER A 296 -16.02 4.88 12.24
C SER A 296 -15.27 3.83 11.42
N THR A 297 -14.03 3.52 11.79
CA THR A 297 -13.22 2.48 11.13
C THR A 297 -13.82 1.10 11.36
N ALA A 298 -14.15 0.78 12.60
CA ALA A 298 -14.73 -0.51 12.97
C ALA A 298 -16.05 -0.76 12.24
N ALA A 299 -16.90 0.27 12.13
CA ALA A 299 -18.20 0.19 11.47
C ALA A 299 -18.11 0.10 9.94
N PHE A 300 -17.08 0.70 9.34
CA PHE A 300 -16.85 0.64 7.90
C PHE A 300 -16.55 -0.78 7.41
N PHE A 301 -15.86 -1.58 8.22
CA PHE A 301 -15.42 -2.94 7.88
C PHE A 301 -16.30 -4.05 8.47
N VAL A 302 -17.61 -3.85 8.54
CA VAL A 302 -18.54 -4.89 9.01
C VAL A 302 -19.27 -5.56 7.83
N PRO A 303 -19.15 -6.88 7.64
CA PRO A 303 -18.13 -7.78 8.22
C PRO A 303 -16.75 -7.54 7.58
N PRO A 304 -15.65 -7.97 8.23
CA PRO A 304 -14.31 -7.84 7.67
C PRO A 304 -14.09 -8.80 6.49
N GLU A 305 -13.69 -8.24 5.35
CA GLU A 305 -13.34 -8.96 4.13
C GLU A 305 -11.84 -9.30 4.06
N ARG A 306 -11.02 -8.61 4.86
CA ARG A 306 -9.58 -8.83 4.98
C ARG A 306 -9.17 -8.90 6.44
N ALA A 307 -8.12 -9.65 6.72
CA ALA A 307 -7.61 -9.79 8.08
C ALA A 307 -7.13 -8.48 8.69
N ASP A 308 -6.52 -7.58 7.90
CA ASP A 308 -6.06 -6.27 8.39
C ASP A 308 -7.21 -5.37 8.86
N GLN A 309 -8.45 -5.63 8.40
CA GLN A 309 -9.63 -4.84 8.78
C GLN A 309 -10.07 -5.07 10.23
N LEU A 310 -9.70 -6.19 10.86
CA LEU A 310 -9.92 -6.41 12.29
C LEU A 310 -9.09 -5.44 13.15
N ALA A 311 -7.87 -5.14 12.70
CA ALA A 311 -6.87 -4.38 13.44
C ALA A 311 -6.38 -3.17 12.63
N TYR A 312 -7.33 -2.42 12.09
CA TYR A 312 -7.06 -1.38 11.10
C TYR A 312 -6.58 -0.07 11.75
N GLY A 313 -5.28 0.00 12.06
CA GLY A 313 -4.68 1.11 12.81
C GLY A 313 -4.56 2.42 12.03
N ARG A 314 -4.38 2.34 10.70
CA ARG A 314 -4.14 3.50 9.80
C ARG A 314 -5.11 4.66 10.06
N TYR A 315 -6.40 4.36 10.24
CA TYR A 315 -7.43 5.38 10.35
C TYR A 315 -7.47 6.11 11.69
N ALA A 316 -6.84 5.56 12.72
CA ALA A 316 -6.75 6.18 14.03
C ALA A 316 -5.52 7.09 14.18
N LEU A 317 -4.55 7.00 13.25
CA LEU A 317 -3.27 7.71 13.34
C LEU A 317 -3.37 9.22 13.56
N PRO A 318 -4.27 9.97 12.86
CA PRO A 318 -4.35 11.41 13.04
C PRO A 318 -4.63 11.84 14.48
N ALA A 319 -5.50 11.12 15.19
CA ALA A 319 -5.84 11.39 16.58
C ALA A 319 -4.89 10.71 17.58
N LEU A 320 -4.26 9.61 17.18
CA LEU A 320 -3.35 8.85 18.03
C LEU A 320 -2.03 9.60 18.28
N VAL A 321 -1.44 10.26 17.28
CA VAL A 321 -0.13 10.94 17.42
C VAL A 321 -0.10 12.00 18.53
N PRO A 322 -1.10 12.91 18.65
CA PRO A 322 -1.21 13.82 19.79
C PRO A 322 -1.32 13.12 21.15
N LEU A 323 -2.01 11.97 21.22
CA LEU A 323 -2.11 11.19 22.44
C LEU A 323 -0.78 10.49 22.79
N ILE A 324 -0.02 10.01 21.81
CA ILE A 324 1.34 9.50 22.02
C ILE A 324 2.22 10.60 22.64
N ALA A 325 2.16 11.84 22.12
CA ALA A 325 2.90 12.97 22.71
C ALA A 325 2.50 13.23 24.17
N ALA A 326 1.21 13.17 24.49
CA ALA A 326 0.72 13.27 25.87
C ALA A 326 1.26 12.15 26.77
N GLY A 327 1.25 10.90 26.27
CA GLY A 327 1.84 9.75 26.96
C GLY A 327 3.34 9.94 27.24
N LEU A 328 4.11 10.42 26.25
CA LEU A 328 5.55 10.69 26.39
C LEU A 328 5.87 11.84 27.35
N VAL A 329 4.98 12.83 27.47
CA VAL A 329 5.06 13.86 28.51
C VAL A 329 4.81 13.24 29.89
N ARG A 330 3.78 12.39 30.01
CA ARG A 330 3.36 11.74 31.25
C ARG A 330 4.44 10.85 31.87
N LEU A 331 5.39 10.34 31.08
CA LEU A 331 6.55 9.60 31.57
C LEU A 331 7.42 10.40 32.59
N GLN A 332 7.22 11.71 32.74
CA GLN A 332 7.88 12.47 33.82
C GLN A 332 7.36 12.14 35.22
N ASP A 333 6.14 11.60 35.35
CA ASP A 333 5.58 11.26 36.66
C ASP A 333 6.01 9.87 37.11
N GLU A 334 6.98 9.83 38.01
CA GLU A 334 7.51 8.58 38.56
C GLU A 334 6.50 7.85 39.45
N ALA A 335 5.60 8.56 40.13
CA ALA A 335 4.63 7.98 41.04
C ALA A 335 3.53 7.19 40.32
N ALA A 336 3.34 7.42 39.02
CA ALA A 336 2.39 6.70 38.19
C ALA A 336 2.98 5.46 37.50
N ARG A 337 4.31 5.34 37.44
CA ARG A 337 5.06 4.38 36.62
C ARG A 337 4.57 2.94 36.75
N GLY A 338 4.56 2.40 37.98
CA GLY A 338 4.22 0.99 38.21
C GLY A 338 2.78 0.66 37.81
N ARG A 339 1.83 1.55 38.11
CA ARG A 339 0.43 1.39 37.73
C ARG A 339 0.27 1.49 36.21
N ASP A 340 0.91 2.46 35.58
CA ASP A 340 0.81 2.67 34.13
C ASP A 340 1.29 1.47 33.34
N LEU A 341 2.42 0.87 33.73
CA LEU A 341 2.93 -0.36 33.12
C LEU A 341 1.98 -1.55 33.28
N LEU A 342 1.37 -1.71 34.46
CA LEU A 342 0.39 -2.78 34.68
C LEU A 342 -0.82 -2.63 33.74
N TRP A 343 -1.35 -1.42 33.61
CA TRP A 343 -2.49 -1.15 32.71
C TRP A 343 -2.12 -1.36 31.24
N VAL A 344 -0.94 -0.93 30.82
CA VAL A 344 -0.43 -1.18 29.46
C VAL A 344 -0.40 -2.68 29.16
N PHE A 345 0.18 -3.48 30.05
CA PHE A 345 0.27 -4.92 29.87
C PHE A 345 -1.11 -5.59 29.87
N ALA A 346 -1.98 -5.25 30.84
CA ALA A 346 -3.32 -5.82 30.94
C ALA A 346 -4.17 -5.51 29.70
N THR A 347 -4.18 -4.26 29.22
CA THR A 347 -4.95 -3.88 28.03
C THR A 347 -4.41 -4.57 26.77
N ALA A 348 -3.10 -4.70 26.63
CA ALA A 348 -2.51 -5.38 25.47
C ALA A 348 -2.83 -6.88 25.46
N VAL A 349 -2.69 -7.59 26.59
CA VAL A 349 -3.00 -9.02 26.69
C VAL A 349 -4.48 -9.28 26.36
N VAL A 350 -5.39 -8.51 26.97
CA VAL A 350 -6.83 -8.65 26.71
C VAL A 350 -7.17 -8.32 25.26
N GLY A 351 -6.64 -7.22 24.74
CA GLY A 351 -6.88 -6.79 23.36
C GLY A 351 -6.38 -7.79 22.31
N VAL A 352 -5.13 -8.26 22.46
CA VAL A 352 -4.55 -9.28 21.57
C VAL A 352 -5.33 -10.58 21.65
N GLY A 353 -5.74 -11.01 22.85
CA GLY A 353 -6.55 -12.21 23.03
C GLY A 353 -7.89 -12.14 22.28
N ILE A 354 -8.63 -11.03 22.43
CA ILE A 354 -9.91 -10.84 21.72
C ILE A 354 -9.71 -10.78 20.20
N THR A 355 -8.68 -10.06 19.75
CA THR A 355 -8.37 -9.93 18.32
C THR A 355 -7.98 -11.27 17.70
N ALA A 356 -7.21 -12.09 18.42
CA ALA A 356 -6.84 -13.43 17.99
C ALA A 356 -8.06 -14.35 17.86
N LEU A 357 -8.99 -14.30 18.82
CA LEU A 357 -10.25 -15.05 18.74
C LEU A 357 -11.09 -14.62 17.53
N ALA A 358 -11.22 -13.31 17.29
CA ALA A 358 -11.94 -12.78 16.13
C ALA A 358 -11.28 -13.19 14.80
N TYR A 359 -9.94 -13.18 14.74
CA TYR A 359 -9.19 -13.64 13.58
C TYR A 359 -9.49 -15.12 13.27
N GLU A 360 -9.58 -15.98 14.28
CA GLU A 360 -9.87 -17.40 14.04
C GLU A 360 -11.24 -17.65 13.42
N HIS A 361 -12.19 -16.74 13.61
CA HIS A 361 -13.53 -16.80 13.02
C HIS A 361 -13.61 -16.18 11.61
N LEU A 362 -12.53 -15.60 11.08
CA LEU A 362 -12.52 -15.12 9.70
C LEU A 362 -12.57 -16.29 8.69
N PRO A 363 -13.25 -16.11 7.55
CA PRO A 363 -13.14 -17.04 6.43
C PRO A 363 -11.68 -17.21 5.97
N PRO A 364 -11.26 -18.39 5.48
CA PRO A 364 -9.87 -18.62 5.03
C PRO A 364 -9.39 -17.61 3.99
N ALA A 365 -10.25 -17.19 3.06
CA ALA A 365 -9.94 -16.17 2.06
C ALA A 365 -9.60 -14.81 2.70
N ALA A 366 -10.35 -14.39 3.73
CA ALA A 366 -10.09 -13.17 4.48
C ALA A 366 -8.80 -13.27 5.32
N LYS A 367 -8.53 -14.44 5.93
CA LYS A 367 -7.28 -14.72 6.67
C LYS A 367 -6.03 -14.58 5.79
N ALA A 368 -6.13 -15.01 4.53
CA ALA A 368 -5.04 -14.95 3.54
C ALA A 368 -4.83 -13.55 2.97
N ASN A 369 -5.84 -12.67 3.05
CA ASN A 369 -5.77 -11.31 2.53
C ASN A 369 -5.40 -10.33 3.65
N TRP A 370 -4.15 -9.87 3.67
CA TRP A 370 -3.65 -8.89 4.64
C TRP A 370 -2.97 -7.75 3.92
N ASN A 371 -3.53 -6.53 4.00
CA ASN A 371 -2.84 -5.35 3.54
C ASN A 371 -1.93 -4.78 4.64
N GLN A 372 -0.63 -5.07 4.50
CA GLN A 372 0.45 -4.68 5.40
C GLN A 372 0.54 -3.20 5.77
N ILE A 373 0.12 -2.29 4.89
CA ILE A 373 0.26 -0.84 5.11
C ILE A 373 -0.76 -0.33 6.14
N ASN A 374 -1.84 -1.07 6.38
CA ASN A 374 -2.88 -0.67 7.32
C ASN A 374 -2.54 -0.97 8.79
N SER A 375 -1.56 -1.85 9.00
CA SER A 375 -1.11 -2.35 10.31
C SER A 375 0.38 -2.74 10.26
N PRO A 376 1.29 -1.80 9.93
CA PRO A 376 2.68 -2.12 9.59
C PRO A 376 3.44 -2.81 10.72
N LEU A 377 3.12 -2.50 11.98
CA LEU A 377 3.78 -3.11 13.14
C LEU A 377 3.27 -4.53 13.42
N LEU A 378 1.97 -4.79 13.28
CA LEU A 378 1.44 -6.16 13.37
C LEU A 378 1.95 -7.02 12.21
N HIS A 379 1.97 -6.47 11.00
CA HIS A 379 2.49 -7.18 9.84
C HIS A 379 3.96 -7.58 10.03
N LEU A 380 4.80 -6.68 10.55
CA LEU A 380 6.21 -6.98 10.81
C LEU A 380 6.36 -8.19 11.76
N SER A 381 5.55 -8.26 12.81
CA SER A 381 5.58 -9.41 13.72
C SER A 381 5.12 -10.73 13.09
N GLN A 382 4.24 -10.68 12.09
CA GLN A 382 3.83 -11.86 11.31
C GLN A 382 4.93 -12.36 10.37
N GLN A 383 5.74 -11.46 9.79
CA GLN A 383 6.83 -11.86 8.91
C GLN A 383 7.98 -12.54 9.66
N LEU A 384 8.23 -12.14 10.91
CA LEU A 384 9.36 -12.62 11.69
C LEU A 384 9.14 -14.01 12.30
N LEU A 385 7.90 -14.52 12.35
CA LEU A 385 7.56 -15.74 13.09
C LEU A 385 6.60 -16.66 12.30
N PRO A 386 6.58 -17.99 12.58
CA PRO A 386 5.72 -18.93 11.86
C PRO A 386 4.24 -18.58 11.95
N LYS A 387 3.50 -18.69 10.83
CA LYS A 387 2.09 -18.29 10.68
C LYS A 387 1.15 -18.87 11.76
N SER A 388 1.41 -20.08 12.25
CA SER A 388 0.60 -20.74 13.29
C SER A 388 0.74 -20.13 14.69
N SER A 389 1.65 -19.17 14.88
CA SER A 389 1.95 -18.55 16.19
C SER A 389 1.90 -17.01 16.17
N ALA A 390 1.34 -16.42 15.10
CA ALA A 390 1.36 -14.98 14.84
C ALA A 390 0.86 -14.09 16.00
N TRP A 391 -0.15 -14.52 16.75
CA TRP A 391 -0.68 -13.72 17.87
C TRP A 391 0.19 -13.77 19.13
N MET A 392 0.81 -14.92 19.41
CA MET A 392 1.80 -15.05 20.48
C MET A 392 3.08 -14.27 20.13
N ALA A 393 3.46 -14.29 18.85
CA ALA A 393 4.51 -13.47 18.27
C ALA A 393 4.26 -11.96 18.48
N ILE A 394 3.05 -11.47 18.14
CA ILE A 394 2.62 -10.08 18.38
C ILE A 394 2.75 -9.74 19.87
N LEU A 395 2.21 -10.58 20.76
CA LEU A 395 2.25 -10.33 22.19
C LEU A 395 3.67 -10.32 22.74
N ALA A 396 4.53 -11.24 22.28
CA ALA A 396 5.93 -11.32 22.68
C ALA A 396 6.73 -10.10 22.20
N CYS A 397 6.56 -9.69 20.93
CA CYS A 397 7.20 -8.50 20.37
C CYS A 397 6.77 -7.24 21.14
N PHE A 398 5.47 -7.11 21.40
CA PHE A 398 4.93 -6.00 22.19
C PHE A 398 5.48 -5.99 23.62
N ALA A 399 5.45 -7.14 24.31
CA ALA A 399 5.94 -7.28 25.67
C ALA A 399 7.44 -6.96 25.75
N GLY A 400 8.23 -7.43 24.78
CA GLY A 400 9.66 -7.12 24.67
C GLY A 400 9.91 -5.62 24.48
N ALA A 401 9.28 -5.00 23.49
CA ALA A 401 9.43 -3.56 23.21
C ALA A 401 8.95 -2.68 24.38
N SER A 402 7.81 -3.02 24.98
CA SER A 402 7.27 -2.32 26.15
C SER A 402 8.19 -2.48 27.38
N SER A 403 8.81 -3.66 27.55
CA SER A 403 9.79 -3.89 28.61
C SER A 403 11.05 -3.06 28.42
N ILE A 404 11.54 -2.90 27.19
CA ILE A 404 12.67 -2.00 26.88
C ILE A 404 12.33 -0.57 27.27
N ILE A 405 11.15 -0.07 26.92
CA ILE A 405 10.70 1.27 27.31
C ILE A 405 10.56 1.38 28.83
N ALA A 406 9.98 0.38 29.50
CA ALA A 406 9.82 0.36 30.95
C ALA A 406 11.17 0.38 31.69
N LEU A 407 12.13 -0.43 31.24
CA LEU A 407 13.49 -0.47 31.79
C LEU A 407 14.23 0.84 31.54
N ALA A 408 14.12 1.41 30.33
CA ALA A 408 14.67 2.72 30.02
C ALA A 408 14.03 3.81 30.89
N TRP A 409 12.72 3.72 31.15
CA TRP A 409 11.97 4.64 32.00
C TRP A 409 12.41 4.56 33.46
N ARG A 410 12.76 3.37 33.98
CA ARG A 410 13.36 3.23 35.30
C ARG A 410 14.65 4.04 35.47
N GLY A 411 15.44 4.17 34.40
CA GLY A 411 16.65 4.99 34.40
C GLY A 411 16.36 6.49 34.25
N SER A 412 15.58 6.88 33.23
CA SER A 412 15.02 8.23 33.11
C SER A 412 13.94 8.30 32.03
N ALA A 413 13.05 9.29 32.12
CA ALA A 413 12.07 9.55 31.07
C ALA A 413 12.70 9.94 29.72
N ASN A 414 13.90 10.54 29.70
CA ASN A 414 14.60 10.83 28.44
C ASN A 414 15.11 9.55 27.76
N ARG A 415 15.61 8.56 28.54
CA ARG A 415 15.99 7.24 28.00
C ARG A 415 14.77 6.52 27.42
N ALA A 416 13.61 6.58 28.08
CA ALA A 416 12.38 5.99 27.55
C ALA A 416 11.95 6.58 26.20
N ARG A 417 12.04 7.92 26.04
CA ARG A 417 11.76 8.59 24.75
C ARG A 417 12.75 8.19 23.67
N ALA A 418 14.03 8.11 24.01
CA ALA A 418 15.07 7.67 23.07
C ALA A 418 14.83 6.21 22.63
N ALA A 419 14.50 5.32 23.58
CA ALA A 419 14.14 3.94 23.27
C ALA A 419 12.91 3.86 22.35
N PHE A 420 11.87 4.67 22.60
CA PHE A 420 10.70 4.76 21.71
C PHE A 420 11.09 5.16 20.29
N VAL A 421 11.93 6.20 20.14
CA VAL A 421 12.41 6.65 18.82
C VAL A 421 13.22 5.55 18.13
N VAL A 422 14.19 4.93 18.81
CA VAL A 422 15.04 3.88 18.23
C VAL A 422 14.21 2.68 17.76
N LEU A 423 13.28 2.20 18.60
CA LEU A 423 12.40 1.07 18.25
C LEU A 423 11.55 1.38 17.02
N ASN A 424 10.99 2.59 16.92
CA ASN A 424 10.17 2.96 15.78
C ASN A 424 10.97 3.25 14.51
N LEU A 425 12.17 3.82 14.62
CA LEU A 425 13.08 3.97 13.48
C LEU A 425 13.54 2.60 12.96
N ALA A 426 13.85 1.66 13.86
CA ALA A 426 14.16 0.29 13.49
C ALA A 426 12.96 -0.38 12.79
N ALA A 427 11.75 -0.27 13.35
CA ALA A 427 10.55 -0.83 12.74
C ALA A 427 10.24 -0.20 11.36
N PHE A 428 10.42 1.12 11.22
CA PHE A 428 10.30 1.82 9.94
C PHE A 428 11.35 1.32 8.94
N ALA A 429 12.62 1.23 9.33
CA ALA A 429 13.69 0.74 8.45
C ALA A 429 13.44 -0.70 8.02
N THR A 430 13.06 -1.58 8.96
CA THR A 430 12.74 -2.97 8.65
C THR A 430 11.55 -3.05 7.70
N PHE A 431 10.41 -2.43 8.03
CA PHE A 431 9.23 -2.42 7.17
C PHE A 431 9.57 -1.90 5.77
N SER A 432 10.30 -0.79 5.70
CA SER A 432 10.68 -0.23 4.41
C SER A 432 11.57 -1.19 3.64
N SER A 433 12.55 -1.84 4.28
CA SER A 433 13.42 -2.82 3.62
C SER A 433 12.72 -4.14 3.22
N THR A 434 11.68 -4.56 3.94
CA THR A 434 10.99 -5.85 3.74
C THR A 434 9.67 -5.73 2.98
N THR A 435 9.18 -4.52 2.78
CA THR A 435 7.84 -4.30 2.24
C THR A 435 7.78 -3.18 1.22
N THR A 436 8.55 -2.11 1.41
CA THR A 436 8.55 -0.95 0.50
C THR A 436 9.65 -1.02 -0.56
N TYR A 437 10.84 -1.50 -0.20
CA TYR A 437 12.05 -1.53 -1.02
C TYR A 437 12.50 -2.89 -1.54
N PRO A 438 12.05 -4.08 -1.07
CA PRO A 438 12.61 -5.34 -1.56
C PRO A 438 12.02 -5.65 -2.92
N GLY A 439 12.72 -5.11 -3.91
CA GLY A 439 12.79 -5.65 -5.24
C GLY A 439 11.64 -5.21 -6.10
N GLY A 440 12.02 -4.59 -7.20
CA GLY A 440 11.23 -4.54 -8.42
C GLY A 440 10.64 -5.88 -8.92
N ARG A 441 10.73 -7.00 -8.21
CA ARG A 441 9.95 -8.20 -8.59
C ARG A 441 8.42 -7.97 -8.46
N TYR A 442 8.03 -7.17 -7.46
CA TYR A 442 6.79 -6.38 -7.40
C TYR A 442 6.32 -5.69 -8.69
N PHE A 443 7.20 -4.80 -9.15
CA PHE A 443 6.85 -3.57 -9.88
C PHE A 443 7.87 -3.15 -10.97
N THR A 444 9.11 -3.67 -10.98
CA THR A 444 10.06 -3.66 -12.14
C THR A 444 9.84 -4.83 -13.08
N GLY A 445 8.88 -5.72 -12.81
CA GLY A 445 8.00 -6.06 -13.90
C GLY A 445 7.21 -4.79 -14.22
N ASP A 446 7.83 -3.81 -14.89
CA ASP A 446 7.03 -2.86 -15.64
C ASP A 446 6.02 -3.73 -16.36
N ARG A 447 4.73 -3.46 -16.14
CA ARG A 447 3.68 -4.12 -16.92
C ARG A 447 4.19 -4.06 -18.33
N GLN A 448 4.41 -5.22 -18.95
CA GLN A 448 5.08 -5.24 -20.24
C GLN A 448 4.35 -4.30 -21.22
N VAL A 449 3.03 -4.23 -21.10
CA VAL A 449 2.16 -3.25 -21.74
C VAL A 449 2.58 -1.79 -21.48
N VAL A 450 2.87 -1.39 -20.24
CA VAL A 450 3.34 -0.03 -19.89
C VAL A 450 4.71 0.24 -20.49
N GLY A 451 5.67 -0.69 -20.35
CA GLY A 451 7.02 -0.53 -20.89
C GLY A 451 7.01 -0.41 -22.42
N VAL A 452 6.24 -1.28 -23.09
CA VAL A 452 6.07 -1.25 -24.54
C VAL A 452 5.34 0.00 -25.00
N ALA A 453 4.29 0.44 -24.29
CA ALA A 453 3.60 1.69 -24.60
C ALA A 453 4.52 2.91 -24.49
N ARG A 454 5.37 2.98 -23.46
CA ARG A 454 6.37 4.05 -23.31
C ARG A 454 7.42 3.99 -24.42
N ALA A 455 8.00 2.82 -24.67
CA ALA A 455 8.98 2.64 -25.74
C ALA A 455 8.40 2.99 -27.12
N PHE A 456 7.14 2.65 -27.37
CA PHE A 456 6.42 3.05 -28.59
C PHE A 456 6.28 4.57 -28.65
N ALA A 457 5.77 5.20 -27.58
CA ALA A 457 5.57 6.64 -27.51
C ALA A 457 6.88 7.44 -27.68
N ASP A 458 8.00 6.94 -27.16
CA ASP A 458 9.32 7.56 -27.27
C ASP A 458 9.98 7.27 -28.64
N GLY A 459 9.59 6.18 -29.31
CA GLY A 459 10.17 5.71 -30.56
C GLY A 459 9.48 6.23 -31.83
N THR A 460 8.25 6.76 -31.74
CA THR A 460 7.52 7.31 -32.88
C THR A 460 7.49 8.84 -32.87
N SER A 461 7.53 9.46 -34.05
CA SER A 461 7.42 10.93 -34.17
C SER A 461 6.04 11.44 -33.78
N ASP A 462 5.02 10.62 -34.01
CA ASP A 462 3.61 10.94 -33.79
C ASP A 462 3.20 10.69 -32.32
N GLY A 463 4.02 9.99 -31.55
CA GLY A 463 3.72 9.58 -30.18
C GLY A 463 2.58 8.54 -30.10
N LEU A 464 2.07 8.31 -28.89
CA LEU A 464 1.01 7.33 -28.62
C LEU A 464 -0.14 7.97 -27.81
N CYS A 465 -1.35 7.86 -28.35
CA CYS A 465 -2.59 8.23 -27.67
C CYS A 465 -3.29 6.98 -27.16
N LEU A 466 -3.33 6.81 -25.84
CA LEU A 466 -3.89 5.62 -25.22
C LEU A 466 -5.31 5.83 -24.69
N ASP A 467 -6.22 5.00 -25.18
CA ASP A 467 -7.52 4.75 -24.56
C ASP A 467 -7.42 3.57 -23.58
N LEU A 468 -8.09 3.67 -22.43
CA LEU A 468 -8.25 2.56 -21.51
C LEU A 468 -9.68 2.00 -21.65
N ASP A 469 -9.81 0.69 -21.87
CA ASP A 469 -11.11 0.04 -22.00
C ASP A 469 -11.97 0.30 -20.74
N PRO A 470 -13.21 0.80 -20.89
CA PRO A 470 -14.14 1.01 -19.78
C PRO A 470 -14.41 -0.25 -18.94
N ALA A 471 -14.24 -1.46 -19.51
CA ALA A 471 -14.43 -2.73 -18.84
C ALA A 471 -13.26 -3.14 -17.93
N LEU A 472 -12.13 -2.42 -17.98
CA LEU A 472 -11.08 -2.55 -16.98
C LEU A 472 -11.63 -2.17 -15.62
N ASP A 473 -11.26 -2.93 -14.59
CA ASP A 473 -11.66 -2.56 -13.24
C ASP A 473 -11.06 -1.18 -12.85
N GLY A 474 -11.66 -0.52 -11.85
CA GLY A 474 -11.20 0.80 -11.42
C GLY A 474 -9.74 0.83 -10.97
N TRP A 475 -9.18 -0.29 -10.53
CA TRP A 475 -7.79 -0.40 -10.06
C TRP A 475 -6.83 -0.42 -11.23
N GLN A 476 -7.09 -1.28 -12.23
CA GLN A 476 -6.33 -1.35 -13.47
C GLN A 476 -6.32 0.00 -14.17
N ARG A 477 -7.48 0.67 -14.25
CA ARG A 477 -7.58 2.01 -14.85
C ARG A 477 -6.77 3.06 -14.11
N THR A 478 -6.74 3.01 -12.79
CA THR A 478 -5.99 3.97 -11.95
C THR A 478 -4.49 3.76 -12.07
N ASP A 479 -4.04 2.51 -12.00
CA ASP A 479 -2.62 2.17 -12.13
C ASP A 479 -2.09 2.51 -13.53
N LEU A 480 -2.78 2.07 -14.58
CA LEU A 480 -2.41 2.41 -15.97
C LEU A 480 -2.54 3.91 -16.21
N GLY A 481 -3.62 4.52 -15.74
CA GLY A 481 -3.89 5.95 -15.85
C GLY A 481 -2.76 6.80 -15.32
N TRP A 482 -2.19 6.42 -14.18
CA TRP A 482 -1.04 7.11 -13.61
C TRP A 482 0.27 6.82 -14.36
N ARG A 483 0.58 5.55 -14.63
CA ARG A 483 1.86 5.15 -15.24
C ARG A 483 2.02 5.61 -16.69
N LEU A 484 0.91 5.68 -17.41
CA LEU A 484 0.82 6.09 -18.82
C LEU A 484 0.15 7.44 -18.96
N PHE A 485 0.15 8.22 -17.88
CA PHE A 485 -0.54 9.49 -17.83
C PHE A 485 -0.17 10.45 -18.96
N PRO A 486 1.12 10.62 -19.35
CA PRO A 486 1.48 11.46 -20.49
C PRO A 486 0.84 11.00 -21.81
N GLN A 487 0.73 9.69 -22.01
CA GLN A 487 0.19 9.06 -23.23
C GLN A 487 -1.35 9.06 -23.26
N ILE A 488 -2.01 9.07 -22.10
CA ILE A 488 -3.48 9.11 -22.00
C ILE A 488 -3.99 10.56 -22.01
N ALA A 489 -3.19 11.52 -21.54
CA ALA A 489 -3.54 12.93 -21.45
C ALA A 489 -3.54 13.68 -22.79
N ASN A 490 -2.69 13.26 -23.74
CA ASN A 490 -2.48 13.99 -25.00
C ASN A 490 -3.42 13.50 -26.10
N VAL A 491 -4.71 13.81 -26.04
CA VAL A 491 -5.59 13.68 -27.23
C VAL A 491 -5.31 14.86 -28.17
N THR A 492 -4.13 14.87 -28.79
CA THR A 492 -3.81 15.83 -29.85
C THR A 492 -4.00 15.19 -31.22
N ASN A 493 -4.43 15.97 -32.21
CA ASN A 493 -4.50 15.50 -33.60
C ASN A 493 -3.09 15.08 -34.06
N GLY A 494 -2.94 13.84 -34.54
CA GLY A 494 -1.70 13.34 -35.16
C GLY A 494 -0.88 12.34 -34.35
N CYS A 495 -1.48 11.60 -33.42
CA CYS A 495 -0.82 10.50 -32.70
C CYS A 495 -1.33 9.12 -33.15
N VAL A 496 -0.52 8.08 -32.95
CA VAL A 496 -0.97 6.69 -33.12
C VAL A 496 -1.94 6.37 -31.99
N ARG A 497 -3.15 5.94 -32.35
CA ARG A 497 -4.14 5.52 -31.35
C ARG A 497 -3.80 4.12 -30.85
N GLY A 498 -3.85 3.93 -29.54
CA GLY A 498 -3.76 2.64 -28.89
C GLY A 498 -4.86 2.43 -27.85
N VAL A 499 -5.15 1.17 -27.55
CA VAL A 499 -6.13 0.74 -26.56
C VAL A 499 -5.49 -0.28 -25.66
N ILE A 500 -5.58 -0.08 -24.34
CA ILE A 500 -5.30 -1.13 -23.37
C ILE A 500 -6.61 -1.72 -22.88
N GLN A 501 -6.79 -3.02 -23.08
CA GLN A 501 -7.99 -3.76 -22.69
C GLN A 501 -7.64 -5.11 -22.07
N ARG A 502 -8.65 -5.81 -21.55
CA ARG A 502 -8.46 -7.19 -21.09
C ARG A 502 -8.18 -8.09 -22.30
N LEU A 503 -7.28 -9.07 -22.13
CA LEU A 503 -6.93 -10.01 -23.19
C LEU A 503 -8.12 -10.86 -23.66
N ASP A 504 -9.09 -11.10 -22.77
CA ASP A 504 -10.33 -11.85 -23.09
C ASP A 504 -11.41 -10.99 -23.73
N ALA A 505 -11.22 -9.66 -23.82
CA ALA A 505 -12.09 -8.79 -24.58
C ALA A 505 -11.81 -8.93 -26.10
N PRO A 506 -12.83 -8.89 -26.97
CA PRO A 506 -12.64 -8.92 -28.42
C PRO A 506 -11.67 -7.83 -28.87
N ALA A 507 -10.69 -8.18 -29.71
CA ALA A 507 -9.76 -7.21 -30.27
C ALA A 507 -10.52 -6.11 -31.04
N PRO A 508 -10.15 -4.82 -30.88
CA PRO A 508 -10.76 -3.76 -31.67
C PRO A 508 -10.55 -4.01 -33.17
N ALA A 509 -11.59 -3.73 -33.97
CA ALA A 509 -11.43 -3.73 -35.43
C ALA A 509 -10.35 -2.71 -35.82
N ASP A 510 -9.54 -3.06 -36.83
CA ASP A 510 -8.53 -2.17 -37.43
C ASP A 510 -7.33 -1.81 -36.52
N MET A 511 -7.13 -2.57 -35.43
CA MET A 511 -5.96 -2.42 -34.56
C MET A 511 -5.10 -3.69 -34.54
N ARG A 512 -3.77 -3.50 -34.53
CA ARG A 512 -2.79 -4.58 -34.35
C ARG A 512 -2.44 -4.73 -32.88
N PHE A 513 -2.24 -5.96 -32.48
CA PHE A 513 -1.77 -6.30 -31.16
C PHE A 513 -0.28 -6.08 -31.02
N VAL A 514 0.12 -5.48 -29.90
CA VAL A 514 1.51 -5.06 -29.65
C VAL A 514 2.08 -5.80 -28.45
N ALA A 515 1.37 -5.81 -27.32
CA ALA A 515 1.88 -6.42 -26.11
C ALA A 515 0.79 -7.11 -25.30
N VAL A 516 1.18 -8.14 -24.56
CA VAL A 516 0.38 -8.73 -23.49
C VAL A 516 1.07 -8.48 -22.17
N GLU A 517 0.29 -8.31 -21.12
CA GLU A 517 0.76 -8.45 -19.76
C GLU A 517 0.40 -9.85 -19.26
N ARG A 518 1.38 -10.53 -18.68
CA ARG A 518 1.11 -11.78 -17.97
C ARG A 518 0.01 -11.59 -16.93
N PRO A 519 -0.84 -12.61 -16.70
CA PRO A 519 -1.73 -12.57 -15.56
C PRO A 519 -0.87 -12.37 -14.31
N SER A 520 -1.12 -11.27 -13.59
CA SER A 520 -0.43 -11.06 -12.32
C SER A 520 -0.85 -12.19 -11.36
N PRO A 521 0.02 -12.62 -10.43
CA PRO A 521 -0.32 -13.65 -9.45
C PRO A 521 -1.46 -13.21 -8.51
N LEU A 522 -1.90 -11.95 -8.57
CA LEU A 522 -3.08 -11.50 -7.85
C LEU A 522 -4.34 -12.07 -8.52
N PRO A 523 -5.24 -12.71 -7.76
CA PRO A 523 -6.39 -13.46 -8.28
C PRO A 523 -7.46 -12.62 -9.00
N HIS A 524 -7.25 -11.32 -9.17
CA HIS A 524 -8.23 -10.39 -9.76
C HIS A 524 -7.72 -9.64 -10.99
N SER A 525 -6.44 -9.75 -11.35
CA SER A 525 -5.93 -9.07 -12.54
C SER A 525 -6.11 -9.95 -13.77
N ALA A 526 -7.14 -9.68 -14.58
CA ALA A 526 -7.20 -10.21 -15.93
C ALA A 526 -5.94 -9.79 -16.72
N PRO A 527 -5.34 -10.68 -17.53
CA PRO A 527 -4.23 -10.31 -18.40
C PRO A 527 -4.64 -9.14 -19.30
N LEU A 528 -3.72 -8.21 -19.52
CA LEU A 528 -3.96 -7.01 -20.32
C LEU A 528 -3.33 -7.14 -21.70
N ALA A 529 -3.90 -6.45 -22.67
CA ALA A 529 -3.40 -6.39 -24.03
C ALA A 529 -3.36 -4.94 -24.51
N LEU A 530 -2.26 -4.57 -25.17
CA LEU A 530 -2.11 -3.32 -25.88
C LEU A 530 -2.35 -3.54 -27.36
N TYR A 531 -3.30 -2.80 -27.91
CA TYR A 531 -3.60 -2.71 -29.33
C TYR A 531 -3.24 -1.31 -29.82
N VAL A 532 -2.77 -1.18 -31.07
CA VAL A 532 -2.51 0.11 -31.72
C VAL A 532 -3.09 0.10 -33.14
N THR A 533 -3.56 1.24 -33.62
CA THR A 533 -4.05 1.38 -35.00
C THR A 533 -2.94 1.06 -35.99
N ASP A 534 -3.27 0.30 -37.03
CA ASP A 534 -2.29 -0.14 -38.02
C ASP A 534 -1.64 1.05 -38.77
N GLY A 535 -0.34 0.94 -39.03
CA GLY A 535 0.44 2.01 -39.66
C GLY A 535 1.92 1.64 -39.86
N PRO A 536 2.65 2.37 -40.74
CA PRO A 536 4.05 2.08 -41.04
C PRO A 536 4.97 2.18 -39.81
N GLU A 537 4.64 3.05 -38.85
CA GLU A 537 5.36 3.17 -37.59
C GLU A 537 5.24 1.91 -36.71
N VAL A 538 4.07 1.27 -36.75
CA VAL A 538 3.82 0.02 -36.02
C VAL A 538 4.64 -1.10 -36.62
N GLU A 539 4.78 -1.16 -37.95
CA GLU A 539 5.62 -2.16 -38.62
C GLU A 539 7.10 -1.97 -38.32
N ALA A 540 7.58 -0.72 -38.31
CA ALA A 540 8.95 -0.40 -37.92
C ALA A 540 9.21 -0.82 -36.46
N PHE A 541 8.34 -0.39 -35.53
CA PHE A 541 8.44 -0.78 -34.13
C PHE A 541 8.34 -2.29 -33.94
N ALA A 542 7.45 -2.96 -34.69
CA ALA A 542 7.27 -4.41 -34.68
C ALA A 542 8.53 -5.16 -35.08
N SER A 543 9.22 -4.66 -36.10
CA SER A 543 10.44 -5.26 -36.62
C SER A 543 11.61 -5.17 -35.64
N ASP A 544 11.68 -4.09 -34.86
CA ASP A 544 12.78 -3.84 -33.91
C ASP A 544 12.55 -4.47 -32.53
N HIS A 545 11.29 -4.62 -32.10
CA HIS A 545 10.95 -5.02 -30.72
C HIS A 545 10.42 -6.45 -30.59
N ALA A 546 10.52 -7.27 -31.64
CA ALA A 546 10.01 -8.64 -31.67
C ALA A 546 8.62 -8.75 -31.04
N LEU A 547 7.68 -7.92 -31.54
CA LEU A 547 6.31 -7.92 -31.01
C LEU A 547 5.76 -9.33 -31.04
N LEU A 548 5.25 -9.76 -29.89
CA LEU A 548 4.55 -11.03 -29.77
C LEU A 548 3.32 -10.95 -30.64
N SER A 549 3.29 -11.63 -31.79
CA SER A 549 2.01 -11.89 -32.43
C SER A 549 1.13 -12.64 -31.42
N ILE A 550 -0.16 -12.32 -31.33
CA ILE A 550 -1.13 -13.06 -30.47
C ILE A 550 -1.03 -14.58 -30.72
N ALA A 551 -0.68 -14.99 -31.94
CA ALA A 551 -0.49 -16.39 -32.30
C ALA A 551 0.63 -17.08 -31.48
N ALA A 552 1.60 -16.35 -30.96
CA ALA A 552 2.65 -16.87 -30.07
C ALA A 552 2.20 -17.00 -28.59
N LEU A 553 1.00 -16.52 -28.24
CA LEU A 553 0.46 -16.48 -26.88
C LEU A 553 -0.77 -17.38 -26.70
N ALA A 554 -1.55 -17.61 -27.75
CA ALA A 554 -2.67 -18.53 -27.74
C ALA A 554 -2.18 -19.99 -27.57
N PRO A 555 -2.93 -20.85 -26.85
CA PRO A 555 -2.73 -22.29 -26.92
C PRO A 555 -2.68 -22.73 -28.39
N LEU A 556 -1.58 -23.35 -28.80
CA LEU A 556 -1.48 -23.91 -30.14
C LEU A 556 -2.51 -25.01 -30.30
N ALA A 557 -3.14 -25.06 -31.47
CA ALA A 557 -4.05 -26.16 -31.82
C ALA A 557 -3.27 -27.48 -31.71
N PRO A 558 -3.93 -28.60 -31.31
CA PRO A 558 -3.24 -29.88 -31.17
C PRO A 558 -2.40 -30.28 -32.40
N ALA A 559 -2.88 -29.98 -33.61
CA ALA A 559 -2.16 -30.25 -34.87
C ALA A 559 -0.86 -29.46 -35.06
N ASP A 560 -0.71 -28.31 -34.39
CA ASP A 560 0.48 -27.46 -34.45
C ASP A 560 1.45 -27.71 -33.28
N ARG A 561 1.16 -28.69 -32.42
CA ARG A 561 2.03 -29.07 -31.30
C ARG A 561 2.88 -30.29 -31.64
N SER A 562 3.66 -30.18 -32.72
CA SER A 562 4.58 -31.23 -33.16
C SER A 562 6.02 -30.73 -33.20
N ALA A 563 6.91 -31.39 -32.48
CA ALA A 563 8.35 -31.12 -32.51
C ALA A 563 9.13 -32.40 -32.20
N LYS A 564 10.00 -32.82 -33.12
CA LYS A 564 10.88 -33.97 -32.91
C LYS A 564 12.08 -33.55 -32.06
N VAL A 565 12.23 -34.15 -30.89
CA VAL A 565 13.36 -33.93 -30.00
C VAL A 565 14.31 -35.13 -30.06
N THR A 566 15.60 -34.84 -30.18
CA THR A 566 16.65 -35.86 -30.16
C THR A 566 17.74 -35.44 -29.18
N LEU A 567 18.19 -36.38 -28.35
CA LEU A 567 19.33 -36.18 -27.46
C LEU A 567 20.61 -36.43 -28.24
N GLU A 568 21.59 -35.53 -28.13
CA GLU A 568 22.92 -35.78 -28.71
C GLU A 568 23.70 -36.84 -27.91
N GLN A 569 23.33 -37.02 -26.64
CA GLN A 569 23.94 -37.97 -25.72
C GLN A 569 22.92 -39.05 -25.34
N PRO A 570 23.08 -40.30 -25.80
CA PRO A 570 22.10 -41.36 -25.55
C PRO A 570 22.17 -41.93 -24.13
N ALA A 571 23.30 -41.78 -23.42
CA ALA A 571 23.48 -42.22 -22.05
C ALA A 571 23.82 -41.03 -21.15
N LEU A 572 22.95 -40.76 -20.18
CA LEU A 572 23.08 -39.64 -19.26
C LEU A 572 23.53 -40.17 -17.89
N ARG A 573 24.73 -39.77 -17.46
CA ARG A 573 25.31 -40.13 -16.16
C ARG A 573 25.76 -38.88 -15.44
N VAL A 574 25.46 -38.79 -14.15
CA VAL A 574 25.82 -37.64 -13.30
C VAL A 574 26.06 -38.12 -11.87
N GLU A 575 26.90 -37.42 -11.11
CA GLU A 575 27.07 -37.70 -9.67
C GLU A 575 25.95 -37.03 -8.86
N ALA A 576 25.57 -37.64 -7.73
CA ALA A 576 24.61 -37.03 -6.82
C ALA A 576 25.10 -35.64 -6.37
N GLY A 577 24.20 -34.64 -6.43
CA GLY A 577 24.49 -33.23 -6.16
C GLY A 577 25.02 -32.43 -7.34
N ALA A 578 25.40 -33.06 -8.47
CA ALA A 578 25.84 -32.36 -9.66
C ALA A 578 24.68 -32.01 -10.61
N THR A 579 24.87 -30.97 -11.43
CA THR A 579 23.99 -30.62 -12.54
C THR A 579 24.50 -31.22 -13.84
N LEU A 580 23.58 -31.62 -14.72
CA LEU A 580 23.87 -32.19 -16.03
C LEU A 580 23.37 -31.25 -17.12
N ASP A 581 24.25 -30.84 -18.04
CA ASP A 581 23.86 -30.05 -19.20
C ASP A 581 23.54 -30.97 -20.38
N VAL A 582 22.26 -31.10 -20.72
CA VAL A 582 21.78 -31.99 -21.78
C VAL A 582 21.63 -31.20 -23.07
N ARG A 583 22.45 -31.57 -24.06
CA ARG A 583 22.32 -31.05 -25.44
C ARG A 583 21.25 -31.79 -26.20
N ILE A 584 20.40 -31.02 -26.82
CA ILE A 584 19.24 -31.50 -27.55
C ILE A 584 19.12 -30.82 -28.90
N ARG A 585 18.65 -31.58 -29.87
CA ARG A 585 18.25 -31.05 -31.16
C ARG A 585 16.74 -31.13 -31.30
N VAL A 586 16.12 -29.97 -31.49
CA VAL A 586 14.69 -29.80 -31.66
C VAL A 586 14.41 -29.51 -33.13
N VAL A 587 13.56 -30.30 -33.77
CA VAL A 587 13.08 -30.06 -35.15
C VAL A 587 11.59 -29.75 -35.10
N ASN A 588 11.19 -28.59 -35.61
CA ASN A 588 9.79 -28.17 -35.64
C ASN A 588 9.01 -28.99 -36.67
N GLY A 589 8.04 -29.77 -36.20
CA GLY A 589 7.12 -30.54 -37.03
C GLY A 589 5.79 -29.84 -37.31
N SER A 590 5.54 -28.68 -36.71
CA SER A 590 4.31 -27.91 -36.90
C SER A 590 4.29 -27.13 -38.22
N SER A 591 3.11 -26.64 -38.59
CA SER A 591 2.94 -25.73 -39.74
C SER A 591 3.34 -24.28 -39.42
N LEU A 592 3.56 -23.95 -38.14
CA LEU A 592 3.82 -22.61 -37.64
C LEU A 592 5.29 -22.45 -37.24
N THR A 593 5.77 -21.21 -37.16
CA THR A 593 7.09 -20.95 -36.56
C THR A 593 6.97 -20.99 -35.04
N LEU A 594 7.78 -21.82 -34.37
CA LEU A 594 7.85 -21.85 -32.91
C LEU A 594 8.66 -20.64 -32.45
N ALA A 595 7.97 -19.59 -32.01
CA ALA A 595 8.61 -18.36 -31.58
C ALA A 595 9.38 -18.56 -30.26
N THR A 596 10.60 -18.04 -30.19
CA THR A 596 11.25 -17.81 -28.90
C THR A 596 10.59 -16.65 -28.22
N VAL A 597 9.91 -16.94 -27.12
CA VAL A 597 9.46 -15.90 -26.22
C VAL A 597 10.19 -16.06 -24.91
N ASP A 598 10.74 -14.95 -24.42
CA ASP A 598 11.30 -14.89 -23.08
C ASP A 598 10.21 -15.40 -22.10
N PRO A 599 10.49 -16.41 -21.27
CA PRO A 599 9.59 -16.90 -20.25
C PRO A 599 9.43 -15.92 -19.08
N ARG A 600 9.72 -14.64 -19.28
CA ARG A 600 9.24 -13.49 -18.50
C ARG A 600 8.09 -12.72 -19.17
N VAL A 601 7.81 -13.00 -20.44
CA VAL A 601 7.06 -12.14 -21.37
C VAL A 601 5.81 -12.83 -21.95
N SER A 602 5.82 -14.15 -22.22
CA SER A 602 4.61 -14.89 -22.67
C SER A 602 3.89 -15.58 -21.52
N ALA A 603 2.55 -15.66 -21.53
CA ALA A 603 1.81 -16.47 -20.55
C ALA A 603 2.03 -17.99 -20.75
N ASN A 604 2.24 -18.40 -22.00
CA ASN A 604 2.39 -19.80 -22.42
C ASN A 604 3.63 -19.95 -23.33
N PRO A 605 4.86 -19.65 -22.86
CA PRO A 605 6.04 -19.70 -23.71
C PRO A 605 6.28 -21.12 -24.22
N ILE A 606 6.78 -21.22 -25.45
CA ILE A 606 7.26 -22.49 -26.01
C ILE A 606 8.70 -22.68 -25.55
N LEU A 607 8.91 -23.68 -24.71
CA LEU A 607 10.18 -23.98 -24.06
C LEU A 607 10.60 -25.40 -24.41
N VAL A 608 11.89 -25.68 -24.22
CA VAL A 608 12.29 -27.06 -24.00
C VAL A 608 12.11 -27.37 -22.52
N GLY A 609 11.43 -28.47 -22.23
CA GLY A 609 11.35 -29.00 -20.89
C GLY A 609 11.89 -30.40 -20.75
N ALA A 610 12.21 -30.77 -19.52
CA ALA A 610 12.23 -32.15 -19.09
C ALA A 610 11.33 -32.33 -17.87
N TYR A 611 10.64 -33.47 -17.79
CA TYR A 611 10.09 -33.96 -16.54
C TYR A 611 10.86 -35.19 -16.09
N VAL A 612 11.19 -35.23 -14.81
CA VAL A 612 11.96 -36.31 -14.21
C VAL A 612 11.12 -36.97 -13.13
N GLU A 613 10.85 -38.26 -13.31
CA GLU A 613 10.18 -39.06 -12.30
C GLU A 613 11.22 -39.65 -11.34
N SER A 614 11.04 -39.36 -10.05
CA SER A 614 11.76 -39.99 -8.96
C SER A 614 10.80 -40.64 -7.98
N THR A 615 11.34 -41.47 -7.08
CA THR A 615 10.59 -42.04 -5.95
C THR A 615 10.01 -40.99 -5.01
N ASN A 616 10.55 -39.76 -5.00
CA ASN A 616 10.12 -38.68 -4.11
C ASN A 616 9.22 -37.64 -4.81
N GLY A 617 8.80 -37.91 -6.05
CA GLY A 617 7.95 -37.02 -6.85
C GLY A 617 8.58 -36.62 -8.19
N GLN A 618 7.91 -35.68 -8.86
CA GLN A 618 8.27 -35.20 -10.20
C GLN A 618 9.04 -33.87 -10.13
N MET A 619 10.16 -33.79 -10.84
CA MET A 619 10.91 -32.54 -11.03
C MET A 619 10.72 -32.02 -12.45
N ASN A 620 10.63 -30.70 -12.61
CA ASN A 620 10.45 -30.04 -13.90
C ASN A 620 11.60 -29.09 -14.19
N PHE A 621 12.22 -29.24 -15.35
CA PHE A 621 13.31 -28.38 -15.84
C PHE A 621 12.87 -27.68 -17.12
N ARG A 622 13.28 -26.43 -17.32
CA ARG A 622 12.90 -25.61 -18.47
C ARG A 622 14.07 -24.79 -18.99
N ALA A 623 14.14 -24.65 -20.31
CA ALA A 623 15.07 -23.76 -21.00
C ALA A 623 14.37 -23.07 -22.17
N SER A 624 14.70 -21.80 -22.39
CA SER A 624 14.26 -21.06 -23.58
C SER A 624 14.90 -21.65 -24.84
N LEU A 625 14.14 -21.65 -25.93
CA LEU A 625 14.71 -21.91 -27.25
C LEU A 625 15.73 -20.79 -27.58
N PRO A 626 16.90 -21.09 -28.19
CA PRO A 626 17.88 -20.06 -28.53
C PRO A 626 17.46 -19.09 -29.63
N ARG A 627 16.60 -19.54 -30.56
CA ARG A 627 16.01 -18.73 -31.65
C ARG A 627 14.70 -19.34 -32.13
N PRO A 628 13.83 -18.58 -32.84
CA PRO A 628 12.62 -19.14 -33.42
C PRO A 628 12.93 -20.30 -34.38
N ILE A 629 12.04 -21.29 -34.44
CA ILE A 629 12.19 -22.46 -35.30
C ILE A 629 11.10 -22.46 -36.37
N ALA A 630 11.44 -22.17 -37.62
CA ALA A 630 10.49 -22.25 -38.73
C ALA A 630 10.07 -23.72 -39.00
N PRO A 631 8.94 -23.97 -39.68
CA PRO A 631 8.51 -25.32 -40.04
C PRO A 631 9.64 -26.14 -40.69
N ALA A 632 9.77 -27.40 -40.28
CA ALA A 632 10.81 -28.35 -40.70
C ALA A 632 12.27 -27.94 -40.42
N GLN A 633 12.52 -26.80 -39.76
CA GLN A 633 13.87 -26.43 -39.33
C GLN A 633 14.22 -27.06 -37.97
N GLY A 634 15.51 -27.21 -37.73
CA GLY A 634 16.04 -27.66 -36.45
C GLY A 634 16.97 -26.65 -35.79
N ILE A 635 17.03 -26.70 -34.46
CA ILE A 635 17.99 -25.95 -33.65
C ILE A 635 18.59 -26.85 -32.57
N GLU A 636 19.78 -26.50 -32.12
CA GLU A 636 20.38 -27.04 -30.91
C GLU A 636 19.98 -26.18 -29.71
N ALA A 637 19.69 -26.80 -28.58
CA ALA A 637 19.42 -26.15 -27.31
C ALA A 637 20.10 -26.93 -26.17
N SER A 638 20.26 -26.27 -25.03
CA SER A 638 20.84 -26.86 -23.82
C SER A 638 19.83 -26.80 -22.69
N LEU A 639 19.71 -27.89 -21.93
CA LEU A 639 18.83 -28.01 -20.78
C LEU A 639 19.63 -28.48 -19.56
N GLN A 640 19.72 -27.63 -18.54
CA GLN A 640 20.35 -28.01 -17.28
C GLN A 640 19.37 -28.80 -16.41
N LEU A 641 19.78 -30.02 -16.06
CA LEU A 641 19.07 -30.93 -15.18
C LEU A 641 19.77 -31.03 -13.82
N GLY A 642 18.99 -31.17 -12.75
CA GLY A 642 19.49 -31.30 -11.38
C GLY A 642 19.56 -29.98 -10.60
N PRO A 643 20.22 -29.97 -9.43
CA PRO A 643 20.96 -31.09 -8.84
C PRO A 643 20.08 -32.29 -8.47
N PHE A 644 20.66 -33.49 -8.48
CA PHE A 644 19.98 -34.73 -8.07
C PHE A 644 20.52 -35.22 -6.74
N ASP A 645 19.73 -35.14 -5.67
CA ASP A 645 20.23 -35.37 -4.31
C ASP A 645 20.42 -36.85 -3.94
N GLN A 646 19.88 -37.79 -4.72
CA GLN A 646 19.92 -39.22 -4.41
C GLN A 646 20.53 -40.01 -5.58
N PRO A 647 21.40 -41.00 -5.30
CA PRO A 647 21.84 -41.92 -6.33
C PRO A 647 20.68 -42.82 -6.76
N GLY A 648 20.63 -43.17 -8.04
CA GLY A 648 19.55 -44.01 -8.57
C GLY A 648 19.34 -43.82 -10.07
N ARG A 649 18.36 -44.56 -10.59
CA ARG A 649 17.93 -44.45 -11.99
C ARG A 649 16.66 -43.62 -12.07
N TYR A 650 16.70 -42.55 -12.84
CA TYR A 650 15.60 -41.61 -13.03
C TYR A 650 15.04 -41.75 -14.44
N ALA A 651 13.73 -41.90 -14.56
CA ALA A 651 13.06 -41.83 -15.86
C ALA A 651 12.86 -40.36 -16.25
N ILE A 652 13.22 -40.01 -17.48
CA ILE A 652 13.13 -38.64 -17.98
C ILE A 652 12.45 -38.62 -19.32
N HIS A 653 11.52 -37.70 -19.46
CA HIS A 653 11.01 -37.29 -20.75
C HIS A 653 11.54 -35.90 -21.09
N VAL A 654 12.14 -35.75 -22.27
CA VAL A 654 12.62 -34.47 -22.78
C VAL A 654 11.81 -34.10 -24.02
N GLY A 655 11.26 -32.90 -24.04
CA GLY A 655 10.31 -32.49 -25.08
C GLY A 655 10.23 -30.98 -25.23
N VAL A 656 9.48 -30.55 -26.24
CA VAL A 656 9.03 -29.16 -26.33
C VAL A 656 7.70 -29.05 -25.57
N VAL A 657 7.52 -27.98 -24.82
CA VAL A 657 6.32 -27.72 -24.02
C VAL A 657 5.85 -26.31 -24.28
N GLN A 658 4.54 -26.15 -24.46
CA GLN A 658 3.90 -24.86 -24.30
C GLN A 658 3.41 -24.78 -22.86
N GLU A 659 4.04 -23.91 -22.06
CA GLU A 659 3.75 -23.80 -20.63
C GLU A 659 2.26 -23.61 -20.35
N LEU A 660 1.76 -24.28 -19.30
CA LEU A 660 0.36 -24.29 -18.88
C LEU A 660 -0.66 -24.78 -19.93
N VAL A 661 -0.19 -25.24 -21.10
CA VAL A 661 -1.03 -25.74 -22.19
C VAL A 661 -0.84 -27.24 -22.38
N ALA A 662 0.30 -27.66 -22.96
CA ALA A 662 0.58 -29.07 -23.26
C ALA A 662 2.04 -29.28 -23.72
N TRP A 663 2.48 -30.52 -23.62
CA TRP A 663 3.68 -31.00 -24.32
C TRP A 663 3.39 -31.20 -25.81
N PHE A 664 4.43 -31.04 -26.63
CA PHE A 664 4.39 -31.31 -28.06
C PHE A 664 4.60 -32.81 -28.31
N ASP A 665 4.01 -33.31 -29.39
CA ASP A 665 4.31 -34.65 -29.91
C ASP A 665 5.76 -34.71 -30.39
N GLY A 666 6.44 -35.84 -30.17
CA GLY A 666 7.81 -36.07 -30.62
C GLY A 666 8.90 -35.84 -29.56
N GLY A 667 8.53 -35.77 -28.28
CA GLY A 667 9.46 -35.90 -27.16
C GLY A 667 10.19 -37.25 -27.13
N VAL A 668 11.22 -37.33 -26.30
CA VAL A 668 12.08 -38.51 -26.15
C VAL A 668 12.14 -38.95 -24.69
N ASP A 669 11.85 -40.21 -24.45
CA ASP A 669 12.02 -40.87 -23.16
C ASP A 669 13.42 -41.47 -23.03
N THR A 670 14.08 -41.23 -21.92
CA THR A 670 15.39 -41.77 -21.59
C THR A 670 15.53 -42.03 -20.09
N THR A 671 16.69 -42.50 -19.64
CA THR A 671 17.01 -42.64 -18.22
C THR A 671 18.32 -41.98 -17.87
N ILE A 672 18.36 -41.29 -16.72
CA ILE A 672 19.60 -40.83 -16.09
C ILE A 672 20.01 -41.81 -15.02
N GLU A 673 21.29 -42.16 -15.00
CA GLU A 673 21.92 -42.91 -13.92
C GLU A 673 22.71 -41.93 -13.04
N VAL A 674 22.22 -41.70 -11.82
CA VAL A 674 22.87 -40.84 -10.83
C VAL A 674 23.74 -41.72 -9.93
N ALA A 675 25.06 -41.56 -10.04
CA ALA A 675 26.03 -42.28 -9.21
C ALA A 675 26.10 -41.67 -7.80
N ALA A 676 26.43 -42.48 -6.79
CA ALA A 676 26.77 -41.95 -5.47
C ALA A 676 28.00 -41.06 -5.59
N GLY A 677 27.95 -39.84 -5.04
CA GLY A 677 29.12 -38.97 -4.96
C GLY A 677 30.24 -39.62 -4.14
N PRO A 678 31.50 -39.19 -4.35
CA PRO A 678 32.67 -39.73 -3.66
C PRO A 678 32.65 -39.59 -2.13
#